data_AF-P98171-F1
#
_entry.id   AF-P98171-F1
#
_cell.length_a   1.000
_cell.length_b   1.000
_cell.length_c   1.000
_cell.angle_alpha   90.00
_cell.angle_beta   90.00
_cell.angle_gamma   90.00
#
_symmetry.space_group_name_H-M   'P 1'
#
loop_
_entity.id
_entity.type
_entity.pdbx_description
1 polymer ?
#
loop_
_entity_poly.entity_id
_entity_poly.type
_entity_poly.pdbx_seq_one_letter_code
_entity_poly.pdbx_strand_id
1 'polypeptide(L)'
;MAAHGKLRRERGLQAEYETQVKEMRWQLSEQLRCLELQGELRRELLQELAEFMRRRAEVELEYSRGLEKLAERFSSRGGRLGSSREHQSFRKEPSLLSPLHCWAVLLQHTRQQSRESAALSEVLAGPLAQRLSHIAEDVGRLVKKSRDLEQQLQDELLEVVSELQTAKKTYQAYHMESVNAEAKLREAERQEEKRAGRSVPTTTAGATEAGPLRKSSLKKGGRLVEKRQAKFMEHKLKCTKARNEYLLSLASVNAAVSNYYLHDVLDLMDCCDTGFHLALGQVLRSYTAAESRTQASQVQGLGSLEEAVEALDPPGDKAKVLEVHATVFCPPLRFDYHPHDGDEVAEICVEMELRDEILPRAQNIQSRLDRQTIETEEVNKTLKATLQALLEVVASDDGDVLDSFQTSPSTESLKSTSSDPGSRQAGRRRGQQQETETFYLTKLQEYLSGRSILAKLQAKHEKLQEALQRGDKEEQEVSWTQYTQRKFQKSRQPRPSSQYNQRLFGGDMEKFIQSSGQPVPLVVESCIRFINLNGLQHEGIFRVSGAQLRVSEIRDAFERGEDPLVEGCTAHDLDSVAGVLKLYFRSLEPPLFPPDLFGELLASSELEATAERVEHVSRLLWRLPAPVLVVLRYLFTFLNHLAQYSDENMMDPYNLAVCFGPTLLPVPAGQDPVALQGRVNQLVQTLIVQPDRVFPPLTSLPGPVYEKCMAPPSASCLGDAQLESLGADNEPELEAEMPAQEDDLEGVVEAVACFAYTGRTAQELSFRRGDVLRLHERASSDWWRGEHNGMRGLIPHKYITLPAGTEKQVVGAGLQTAGESGSSPEGLLASELVHRPEPCTSPEAMGPSGHRRRCLVPASPEQHVEVDKAVAQNMDSVFKELLGKTSVRQGLGPASTTSPSPGPRSPKAPPSSRLGRNKGFSRGPGAPASPSASHPQGLDTTPKPH
;
A
#
# COMPACT_ATOMS: atom_id res chain seq x y z
N MET A 1 13.72 -28.97 -101.25
CA MET A 1 12.95 -28.17 -100.27
C MET A 1 12.82 -28.84 -98.89
N ALA A 2 12.35 -30.10 -98.78
CA ALA A 2 12.10 -30.74 -97.47
C ALA A 2 13.34 -30.94 -96.56
N ALA A 3 14.54 -31.14 -97.12
CA ALA A 3 15.78 -31.33 -96.33
C ALA A 3 16.24 -30.05 -95.60
N HIS A 4 16.10 -28.88 -96.23
CA HIS A 4 16.44 -27.60 -95.60
C HIS A 4 15.45 -27.23 -94.48
N GLY A 5 14.17 -27.58 -94.62
CA GLY A 5 13.17 -27.39 -93.57
C GLY A 5 13.43 -28.24 -92.32
N LYS A 6 13.89 -29.49 -92.49
CA LYS A 6 14.26 -30.38 -91.36
C LYS A 6 15.51 -29.89 -90.61
N LEU A 7 16.58 -29.54 -91.34
CA LEU A 7 17.80 -28.98 -90.73
C LEU A 7 17.54 -27.67 -89.96
N ARG A 8 16.64 -26.81 -90.45
CA ARG A 8 16.27 -25.57 -89.75
C ARG A 8 15.47 -25.84 -88.47
N ARG A 9 14.56 -26.84 -88.49
CA ARG A 9 13.83 -27.30 -87.29
C ARG A 9 14.74 -27.93 -86.25
N GLU A 10 15.67 -28.80 -86.65
CA GLU A 10 16.64 -29.42 -85.74
C GLU A 10 17.58 -28.39 -85.09
N ARG A 11 18.05 -27.39 -85.86
CA ARG A 11 18.81 -26.25 -85.30
C ARG A 11 17.98 -25.43 -84.32
N GLY A 12 16.68 -25.23 -84.58
CA GLY A 12 15.77 -24.54 -83.67
C GLY A 12 15.65 -25.25 -82.32
N LEU A 13 15.35 -26.55 -82.33
CA LEU A 13 15.20 -27.36 -81.11
C LEU A 13 16.51 -27.49 -80.31
N GLN A 14 17.66 -27.46 -80.98
CA GLN A 14 18.96 -27.47 -80.30
C GLN A 14 19.27 -26.11 -79.65
N ALA A 15 18.98 -25.01 -80.33
CA ALA A 15 19.11 -23.66 -79.78
C ALA A 15 18.17 -23.42 -78.59
N GLU A 16 16.95 -23.95 -78.64
CA GLU A 16 16.00 -23.92 -77.51
C GLU A 16 16.54 -24.64 -76.28
N TYR A 17 17.08 -25.86 -76.45
CA TYR A 17 17.69 -26.61 -75.35
C TYR A 17 18.92 -25.90 -74.75
N GLU A 18 19.80 -25.34 -75.59
CA GLU A 18 20.94 -24.57 -75.13
C GLU A 18 20.53 -23.31 -74.37
N THR A 19 19.41 -22.69 -74.78
CA THR A 19 18.84 -21.54 -74.08
C THR A 19 18.30 -21.97 -72.72
N GLN A 20 17.60 -23.10 -72.63
CA GLN A 20 17.09 -23.64 -71.36
C GLN A 20 18.22 -23.96 -70.37
N VAL A 21 19.32 -24.58 -70.82
CA VAL A 21 20.48 -24.86 -69.95
C VAL A 21 21.17 -23.57 -69.49
N LYS A 22 21.24 -22.54 -70.35
CA LYS A 22 21.77 -21.22 -69.96
C LYS A 22 20.88 -20.53 -68.93
N GLU A 23 19.56 -20.59 -69.11
CA GLU A 23 18.58 -20.05 -68.16
C GLU A 23 18.67 -20.76 -66.81
N MET A 24 18.78 -22.09 -66.80
CA MET A 24 18.98 -22.87 -65.59
C MET A 24 20.27 -22.46 -64.86
N ARG A 25 21.41 -22.39 -65.55
CA ARG A 25 22.69 -21.93 -64.95
C ARG A 25 22.60 -20.52 -64.38
N TRP A 26 21.88 -19.62 -65.05
CA TRP A 26 21.63 -18.28 -64.56
C TRP A 26 20.79 -18.29 -63.28
N GLN A 27 19.70 -19.08 -63.24
CA GLN A 27 18.86 -19.23 -62.04
C GLN A 27 19.65 -19.79 -60.85
N LEU A 28 20.46 -20.83 -61.07
CA LEU A 28 21.31 -21.42 -60.04
C LEU A 28 22.33 -20.40 -59.48
N SER A 29 22.96 -19.62 -60.36
CA SER A 29 23.89 -18.55 -59.94
C SER A 29 23.18 -17.45 -59.13
N GLU A 30 21.94 -17.13 -59.49
CA GLU A 30 21.13 -16.12 -58.80
C GLU A 30 20.62 -16.62 -57.44
N GLN A 31 20.36 -17.93 -57.29
CA GLN A 31 20.00 -18.54 -55.99
C GLN A 31 21.12 -18.38 -54.97
N LEU A 32 22.37 -18.67 -55.34
CA LEU A 32 23.55 -18.45 -54.49
C LEU A 32 23.66 -16.97 -54.06
N ARG A 33 23.46 -16.04 -55.00
CA ARG A 33 23.48 -14.60 -54.73
C ARG A 33 22.38 -14.17 -53.76
N CYS A 34 21.18 -14.74 -53.91
CA CYS A 34 20.06 -14.48 -53.00
C CYS A 34 20.35 -14.99 -51.58
N LEU A 35 20.96 -16.17 -51.44
CA LEU A 35 21.33 -16.73 -50.14
C LEU A 35 22.36 -15.86 -49.42
N GLU A 36 23.40 -15.41 -50.13
CA GLU A 36 24.41 -14.49 -49.61
C GLU A 36 23.78 -13.17 -49.14
N LEU A 37 22.95 -12.55 -49.98
CA LEU A 37 22.29 -11.28 -49.69
C LEU A 37 21.36 -11.38 -48.47
N GLN A 38 20.65 -12.49 -48.31
CA GLN A 38 19.79 -12.73 -47.15
C GLN A 38 20.63 -12.85 -45.87
N GLY A 39 21.78 -13.53 -45.94
CA GLY A 39 22.74 -13.62 -44.83
C GLY A 39 23.38 -12.28 -44.46
N GLU A 40 23.71 -11.46 -45.46
CA GLU A 40 24.22 -10.09 -45.28
C GLU A 40 23.21 -9.20 -44.57
N LEU A 41 21.97 -9.15 -45.06
CA LEU A 41 20.90 -8.34 -44.48
C LEU A 41 20.65 -8.67 -43.00
N ARG A 42 20.65 -9.96 -42.63
CA ARG A 42 20.49 -10.38 -41.23
C ARG A 42 21.67 -9.97 -40.37
N ARG A 43 22.91 -10.06 -40.87
CA ARG A 43 24.10 -9.61 -40.13
C ARG A 43 24.12 -8.10 -39.94
N GLU A 44 23.75 -7.34 -40.96
CA GLU A 44 23.59 -5.87 -40.86
C GLU A 44 22.55 -5.51 -39.80
N LEU A 45 21.37 -6.15 -39.83
CA LEU A 45 20.34 -5.94 -38.81
C LEU A 45 20.84 -6.23 -37.38
N LEU A 46 21.59 -7.33 -37.19
CA LEU A 46 22.15 -7.68 -35.89
C LEU A 46 23.22 -6.68 -35.42
N GLN A 47 24.02 -6.15 -36.33
CA GLN A 47 25.02 -5.10 -36.04
C GLN A 47 24.33 -3.80 -35.64
N GLU A 48 23.29 -3.38 -36.37
CA GLU A 48 22.47 -2.21 -36.06
C GLU A 48 21.77 -2.36 -34.70
N LEU A 49 21.19 -3.53 -34.42
CA LEU A 49 20.60 -3.82 -33.11
C LEU A 49 21.63 -3.76 -31.99
N ALA A 50 22.85 -4.29 -32.21
CA ALA A 50 23.91 -4.24 -31.21
C ALA A 50 24.39 -2.81 -30.97
N GLU A 51 24.51 -1.98 -32.01
CA GLU A 51 24.82 -0.56 -31.87
C GLU A 51 23.70 0.20 -31.14
N PHE A 52 22.44 -0.05 -31.51
CA PHE A 52 21.28 0.53 -30.83
C PHE A 52 21.29 0.22 -29.33
N MET A 53 21.56 -1.02 -28.94
CA MET A 53 21.65 -1.41 -27.52
C MET A 53 22.76 -0.64 -26.79
N ARG A 54 23.92 -0.44 -27.41
CA ARG A 54 25.02 0.35 -26.82
C ARG A 54 24.65 1.84 -26.70
N ARG A 55 24.01 2.43 -27.71
CA ARG A 55 23.56 3.84 -27.66
C ARG A 55 22.47 4.06 -26.63
N ARG A 56 21.49 3.15 -26.54
CA ARG A 56 20.47 3.17 -25.50
C ARG A 56 21.11 3.06 -24.11
N ALA A 57 22.10 2.18 -23.95
CA ALA A 57 22.85 2.06 -22.71
C ALA A 57 23.61 3.33 -22.32
N GLU A 58 24.21 4.04 -23.28
CA GLU A 58 24.87 5.34 -23.05
C GLU A 58 23.88 6.37 -22.48
N VAL A 59 22.68 6.48 -23.07
CA VAL A 59 21.62 7.39 -22.60
C VAL A 59 21.16 7.02 -21.18
N GLU A 60 20.91 5.74 -20.91
CA GLU A 60 20.55 5.27 -19.55
C GLU A 60 21.65 5.56 -18.52
N LEU A 61 22.92 5.44 -18.91
CA LEU A 61 24.05 5.75 -18.04
C LEU A 61 24.18 7.25 -17.76
N GLU A 62 23.90 8.09 -18.75
CA GLU A 62 23.85 9.54 -18.56
C GLU A 62 22.70 9.95 -17.63
N TYR A 63 21.52 9.35 -17.80
CA TYR A 63 20.38 9.54 -16.92
C TYR A 63 20.71 9.12 -15.48
N SER A 64 21.27 7.91 -15.31
CA SER A 64 21.77 7.41 -14.02
C SER A 64 22.73 8.40 -13.34
N ARG A 65 23.76 8.87 -14.06
CA ARG A 65 24.73 9.85 -13.53
C ARG A 65 24.07 11.19 -13.22
N GLY A 66 23.09 11.61 -14.00
CA GLY A 66 22.30 12.82 -13.77
C GLY A 66 21.53 12.75 -12.45
N LEU A 67 20.83 11.64 -12.22
CA LEU A 67 20.10 11.36 -10.99
C LEU A 67 21.02 11.26 -9.78
N GLU A 68 22.16 10.56 -9.89
CA GLU A 68 23.11 10.43 -8.77
C GLU A 68 23.66 11.81 -8.39
N LYS A 69 24.10 12.60 -9.37
CA LYS A 69 24.56 13.98 -9.13
C LYS A 69 23.47 14.85 -8.52
N LEU A 70 22.22 14.69 -8.93
CA LEU A 70 21.08 15.42 -8.34
C LEU A 70 20.91 15.03 -6.87
N ALA A 71 20.86 13.73 -6.58
CA ALA A 71 20.72 13.22 -5.23
C ALA A 71 21.90 13.65 -4.33
N GLU A 72 23.14 13.56 -4.81
CA GLU A 72 24.35 14.01 -4.09
C GLU A 72 24.34 15.51 -3.83
N ARG A 73 23.93 16.34 -4.81
CA ARG A 73 23.81 17.80 -4.64
C ARG A 73 22.86 18.16 -3.52
N PHE A 74 21.73 17.47 -3.41
CA PHE A 74 20.74 17.75 -2.38
C PHE A 74 21.04 17.07 -1.04
N SER A 75 21.76 15.94 -1.06
CA SER A 75 22.27 15.29 0.15
C SER A 75 23.37 16.12 0.81
N SER A 76 24.31 16.67 0.01
CA SER A 76 25.38 17.54 0.49
C SER A 76 24.90 18.95 0.86
N ARG A 77 23.89 19.48 0.14
CA ARG A 77 23.26 20.78 0.46
C ARG A 77 22.43 20.74 1.73
N GLY A 78 22.12 19.57 2.29
CA GLY A 78 21.60 19.43 3.65
C GLY A 78 22.42 20.17 4.71
N GLY A 79 23.70 20.45 4.46
CA GLY A 79 24.55 21.29 5.31
C GLY A 79 24.44 22.82 5.09
N ARG A 80 23.73 23.32 4.07
CA ARG A 80 23.63 24.75 3.73
C ARG A 80 22.26 25.38 3.97
N LEU A 81 21.21 24.60 4.18
CA LEU A 81 19.88 25.15 4.51
C LEU A 81 19.84 25.50 6.01
N GLY A 82 20.35 26.68 6.34
CA GLY A 82 20.38 27.22 7.71
C GLY A 82 21.71 26.95 8.43
N SER A 83 22.61 27.93 8.44
CA SER A 83 23.88 27.90 9.19
C SER A 83 23.71 27.93 10.73
N SER A 84 22.49 27.70 11.25
CA SER A 84 22.22 27.74 12.69
C SER A 84 22.37 26.35 13.31
N ARG A 85 23.11 26.28 14.41
CA ARG A 85 23.34 25.05 15.21
C ARG A 85 22.03 24.34 15.58
N GLU A 86 20.95 25.07 15.77
CA GLU A 86 19.65 24.54 16.19
C GLU A 86 18.95 23.71 15.10
N HIS A 87 19.16 24.02 13.82
CA HIS A 87 18.58 23.25 12.72
C HIS A 87 19.26 21.89 12.51
N GLN A 88 20.40 21.65 13.16
CA GLN A 88 21.15 20.39 13.01
C GLN A 88 20.49 19.21 13.75
N SER A 89 19.65 19.45 14.78
CA SER A 89 18.99 18.38 15.55
C SER A 89 18.02 17.59 14.65
N PHE A 90 17.05 18.25 14.03
CA PHE A 90 16.07 17.63 13.13
C PHE A 90 16.67 17.05 11.84
N ARG A 91 17.91 17.42 11.50
CA ARG A 91 18.57 17.00 10.24
C ARG A 91 19.42 15.74 10.40
N LYS A 92 19.97 15.46 11.58
CA LYS A 92 20.69 14.20 11.83
C LYS A 92 19.75 13.00 11.77
N GLU A 93 18.48 13.22 12.05
CA GLU A 93 17.46 12.19 12.08
C GLU A 93 16.23 12.65 11.27
N PRO A 94 16.22 12.44 9.95
CA PRO A 94 15.13 12.90 9.08
C PRO A 94 13.77 12.27 9.39
N SER A 95 13.72 11.20 10.20
CA SER A 95 12.48 10.62 10.76
C SER A 95 11.83 11.49 11.85
N LEU A 96 12.52 12.54 12.31
CA LEU A 96 11.97 13.43 13.35
C LEU A 96 10.78 14.24 12.84
N LEU A 97 10.75 14.70 11.60
CA LEU A 97 9.58 15.42 11.07
C LEU A 97 9.05 14.68 9.85
N SER A 98 7.76 14.38 9.80
CA SER A 98 7.18 13.57 8.72
C SER A 98 7.43 14.16 7.32
N PRO A 99 7.44 15.49 7.08
CA PRO A 99 7.80 16.04 5.77
C PRO A 99 9.28 15.85 5.40
N LEU A 100 10.18 15.84 6.41
CA LEU A 100 11.60 15.54 6.18
C LEU A 100 11.80 14.07 5.84
N HIS A 101 10.96 13.19 6.40
CA HIS A 101 10.92 11.79 6.03
C HIS A 101 10.49 11.60 4.56
N CYS A 102 9.42 12.26 4.12
CA CYS A 102 9.00 12.24 2.70
C CYS A 102 10.14 12.68 1.77
N TRP A 103 10.84 13.76 2.13
CA TRP A 103 11.99 14.23 1.37
C TRP A 103 13.13 13.21 1.33
N ALA A 104 13.42 12.53 2.45
CA ALA A 104 14.44 11.48 2.50
C ALA A 104 14.07 10.27 1.62
N VAL A 105 12.81 9.83 1.65
CA VAL A 105 12.29 8.76 0.79
C VAL A 105 12.40 9.15 -0.69
N LEU A 106 12.04 10.40 -1.04
CA LEU A 106 12.17 10.90 -2.41
C LEU A 106 13.63 10.89 -2.92
N LEU A 107 14.57 11.34 -2.09
CA LEU A 107 16.01 11.29 -2.42
C LEU A 107 16.50 9.85 -2.56
N GLN A 108 16.04 8.94 -1.70
CA GLN A 108 16.40 7.53 -1.76
C GLN A 108 15.83 6.84 -3.02
N HIS A 109 14.58 7.13 -3.38
CA HIS A 109 13.96 6.65 -4.62
C HIS A 109 14.76 7.14 -5.84
N THR A 110 15.16 8.41 -5.86
CA THR A 110 16.00 8.98 -6.93
C THR A 110 17.34 8.24 -7.06
N ARG A 111 18.00 7.90 -5.95
CA ARG A 111 19.24 7.09 -5.95
C ARG A 111 18.98 5.67 -6.43
N GLN A 112 17.86 5.07 -6.06
CA GLN A 112 17.51 3.73 -6.53
C GLN A 112 17.29 3.72 -8.04
N GLN A 113 16.55 4.71 -8.58
CA GLN A 113 16.39 4.88 -10.03
C GLN A 113 17.74 5.05 -10.74
N SER A 114 18.68 5.80 -10.15
CA SER A 114 20.05 5.91 -10.69
C SER A 114 20.74 4.54 -10.81
N ARG A 115 20.68 3.71 -9.75
CA ARG A 115 21.29 2.37 -9.72
C ARG A 115 20.63 1.42 -10.71
N GLU A 116 19.30 1.44 -10.81
CA GLU A 116 18.56 0.60 -11.76
C GLU A 116 18.87 0.99 -13.22
N SER A 117 18.93 2.29 -13.55
CA SER A 117 19.35 2.73 -14.89
C SER A 117 20.81 2.39 -15.19
N ALA A 118 21.72 2.42 -14.21
CA ALA A 118 23.09 1.94 -14.39
C ALA A 118 23.13 0.43 -14.68
N ALA A 119 22.38 -0.37 -13.92
CA ALA A 119 22.30 -1.81 -14.13
C ALA A 119 21.68 -2.16 -15.49
N LEU A 120 20.63 -1.44 -15.90
CA LEU A 120 20.03 -1.56 -17.23
C LEU A 120 21.07 -1.26 -18.32
N SER A 121 21.79 -0.14 -18.19
CA SER A 121 22.89 0.22 -19.11
C SER A 121 23.92 -0.90 -19.25
N GLU A 122 24.38 -1.48 -18.14
CA GLU A 122 25.35 -2.58 -18.15
C GLU A 122 24.84 -3.82 -18.89
N VAL A 123 23.57 -4.20 -18.68
CA VAL A 123 22.94 -5.35 -19.36
C VAL A 123 22.81 -5.11 -20.86
N LEU A 124 22.39 -3.90 -21.25
CA LEU A 124 22.21 -3.51 -22.65
C LEU A 124 23.56 -3.47 -23.40
N ALA A 125 24.56 -2.77 -22.84
CA ALA A 125 25.87 -2.60 -23.48
C ALA A 125 26.75 -3.85 -23.47
N GLY A 126 26.60 -4.70 -22.43
CA GLY A 126 27.41 -5.89 -22.25
C GLY A 126 26.79 -7.14 -22.87
N PRO A 127 26.08 -7.96 -22.09
CA PRO A 127 25.64 -9.29 -22.50
C PRO A 127 24.71 -9.29 -23.72
N LEU A 128 23.81 -8.32 -23.87
CA LEU A 128 22.88 -8.30 -25.00
C LEU A 128 23.57 -7.91 -26.32
N ALA A 129 24.34 -6.82 -26.33
CA ALA A 129 25.11 -6.41 -27.52
C ALA A 129 26.15 -7.47 -27.92
N GLN A 130 26.81 -8.12 -26.95
CA GLN A 130 27.74 -9.21 -27.22
C GLN A 130 27.01 -10.43 -27.82
N ARG A 131 25.85 -10.80 -27.29
CA ARG A 131 25.07 -11.93 -27.82
C ARG A 131 24.61 -11.69 -29.25
N LEU A 132 24.19 -10.47 -29.60
CA LEU A 132 23.86 -10.09 -30.98
C LEU A 132 25.06 -10.24 -31.92
N SER A 133 26.25 -9.84 -31.44
CA SER A 133 27.50 -9.99 -32.21
C SER A 133 27.83 -11.47 -32.48
N HIS A 134 27.69 -12.35 -31.48
CA HIS A 134 27.86 -13.79 -31.67
C HIS A 134 26.84 -14.39 -32.64
N ILE A 135 25.57 -13.96 -32.58
CA ILE A 135 24.54 -14.43 -33.53
C ILE A 135 24.94 -14.00 -34.96
N ALA A 136 25.50 -12.80 -35.15
CA ALA A 136 25.93 -12.35 -36.47
C ALA A 136 27.09 -13.19 -37.03
N GLU A 137 28.03 -13.60 -36.17
CA GLU A 137 29.10 -14.54 -36.53
C GLU A 137 28.57 -15.93 -36.88
N ASP A 138 27.59 -16.43 -36.11
CA ASP A 138 26.94 -17.72 -36.36
C ASP A 138 26.20 -17.71 -37.70
N VAL A 139 25.43 -16.67 -38.00
CA VAL A 139 24.77 -16.48 -39.30
C VAL A 139 25.79 -16.46 -40.43
N GLY A 140 26.88 -15.69 -40.29
CA GLY A 140 27.93 -15.63 -41.32
C GLY A 140 28.58 -16.99 -41.58
N ARG A 141 28.83 -17.77 -40.52
CA ARG A 141 29.40 -19.12 -40.62
C ARG A 141 28.42 -20.10 -41.27
N LEU A 142 27.14 -20.07 -40.91
CA LEU A 142 26.11 -20.96 -41.45
C LEU A 142 25.84 -20.67 -42.92
N VAL A 143 25.66 -19.40 -43.30
CA VAL A 143 25.44 -18.99 -44.70
C VAL A 143 26.61 -19.42 -45.58
N LYS A 144 27.86 -19.26 -45.12
CA LYS A 144 29.03 -19.73 -45.87
C LYS A 144 28.99 -21.24 -46.12
N LYS A 145 28.66 -22.03 -45.10
CA LYS A 145 28.57 -23.49 -45.24
C LYS A 145 27.40 -23.93 -46.13
N SER A 146 26.23 -23.30 -45.98
CA SER A 146 25.07 -23.60 -46.82
C SER A 146 25.30 -23.24 -48.28
N ARG A 147 26.00 -22.14 -48.56
CA ARG A 147 26.42 -21.76 -49.92
C ARG A 147 27.36 -22.79 -50.53
N ASP A 148 28.34 -23.29 -49.77
CA ASP A 148 29.27 -24.32 -50.25
C ASP A 148 28.53 -25.64 -50.56
N LEU A 149 27.51 -25.99 -49.75
CA LEU A 149 26.61 -27.13 -50.01
C LEU A 149 25.70 -26.91 -51.23
N GLU A 150 25.13 -25.71 -51.36
CA GLU A 150 24.32 -25.35 -52.52
C GLU A 150 25.13 -25.45 -53.82
N GLN A 151 26.37 -24.95 -53.83
CA GLN A 151 27.25 -25.07 -54.99
C GLN A 151 27.51 -26.54 -55.37
N GLN A 152 27.72 -27.43 -54.39
CA GLN A 152 27.91 -28.86 -54.63
C GLN A 152 26.66 -29.49 -55.26
N LEU A 153 25.48 -29.22 -54.71
CA LEU A 153 24.20 -29.72 -55.24
C LEU A 153 23.93 -29.19 -56.66
N GLN A 154 24.26 -27.93 -56.92
CA GLN A 154 24.13 -27.32 -58.25
C GLN A 154 25.11 -27.94 -59.27
N ASP A 155 26.34 -28.26 -58.85
CA ASP A 155 27.32 -28.93 -59.69
C ASP A 155 26.87 -30.35 -60.07
N GLU A 156 26.33 -31.12 -59.10
CA GLU A 156 25.72 -32.43 -59.32
C GLU A 156 24.52 -32.35 -60.28
N LEU A 157 23.64 -31.35 -60.10
CA LEU A 157 22.50 -31.13 -61.00
C LEU A 157 22.94 -30.84 -62.44
N LEU A 158 24.00 -30.03 -62.59
CA LEU A 158 24.58 -29.71 -63.90
C LEU A 158 25.28 -30.90 -64.54
N GLU A 159 25.82 -31.83 -63.75
CA GLU A 159 26.39 -33.10 -64.23
C GLU A 159 25.30 -33.98 -64.86
N VAL A 160 24.17 -34.21 -64.18
CA VAL A 160 23.06 -35.02 -64.73
C VAL A 160 22.47 -34.38 -66.00
N VAL A 161 22.42 -33.03 -66.08
CA VAL A 161 22.00 -32.33 -67.31
C VAL A 161 23.01 -32.51 -68.45
N SER A 162 24.31 -32.56 -68.14
CA SER A 162 25.35 -32.89 -69.12
C SER A 162 25.19 -34.31 -69.65
N GLU A 163 24.93 -35.28 -68.76
CA GLU A 163 24.65 -36.68 -69.14
C GLU A 163 23.46 -36.77 -70.09
N LEU A 164 22.35 -36.07 -69.80
CA LEU A 164 21.20 -35.98 -70.71
C LEU A 164 21.57 -35.42 -72.09
N GLN A 165 22.43 -34.41 -72.15
CA GLN A 165 22.89 -33.85 -73.42
C GLN A 165 23.70 -34.88 -74.22
N THR A 166 24.57 -35.66 -73.57
CA THR A 166 25.35 -36.72 -74.23
C THR A 166 24.43 -37.86 -74.73
N ALA A 167 23.45 -38.28 -73.93
CA ALA A 167 22.47 -39.29 -74.30
C ALA A 167 21.60 -38.84 -75.49
N LYS A 168 21.14 -37.57 -75.49
CA LYS A 168 20.39 -36.96 -76.59
C LYS A 168 21.19 -36.95 -77.90
N LYS A 169 22.45 -36.50 -77.86
CA LYS A 169 23.35 -36.46 -79.03
C LYS A 169 23.57 -37.87 -79.60
N THR A 170 23.79 -38.85 -78.72
CA THR A 170 23.98 -40.25 -79.10
C THR A 170 22.73 -40.84 -79.77
N TYR A 171 21.54 -40.58 -79.20
CA TYR A 171 20.27 -40.96 -79.81
C TYR A 171 20.08 -40.34 -81.20
N GLN A 172 20.31 -39.04 -81.35
CA GLN A 172 20.18 -38.34 -82.62
C GLN A 172 21.14 -38.88 -83.69
N ALA A 173 22.38 -39.19 -83.32
CA ALA A 173 23.37 -39.80 -84.21
C ALA A 173 22.90 -41.17 -84.72
N TYR A 174 22.50 -42.08 -83.81
CA TYR A 174 22.00 -43.41 -84.21
C TYR A 174 20.67 -43.35 -84.97
N HIS A 175 19.82 -42.37 -84.69
CA HIS A 175 18.60 -42.15 -85.47
C HIS A 175 18.94 -41.78 -86.92
N MET A 176 19.88 -40.85 -87.13
CA MET A 176 20.35 -40.47 -88.46
C MET A 176 20.97 -41.66 -89.21
N GLU A 177 21.77 -42.48 -88.53
CA GLU A 177 22.32 -43.72 -89.12
C GLU A 177 21.24 -44.72 -89.50
N SER A 178 20.22 -44.91 -88.66
CA SER A 178 19.08 -45.79 -88.94
C SER A 178 18.28 -45.31 -90.16
N VAL A 179 17.98 -44.01 -90.25
CA VAL A 179 17.29 -43.42 -91.41
C VAL A 179 18.12 -43.58 -92.68
N ASN A 180 19.43 -43.36 -92.59
CA ASN A 180 20.34 -43.56 -93.72
C ASN A 180 20.43 -45.03 -94.16
N ALA A 181 20.40 -45.98 -93.21
CA ALA A 181 20.37 -47.41 -93.48
C ALA A 181 19.04 -47.83 -94.13
N GLU A 182 17.91 -47.27 -93.67
CA GLU A 182 16.57 -47.48 -94.25
C GLU A 182 16.48 -46.96 -95.68
N ALA A 183 17.04 -45.77 -95.95
CA ALA A 183 17.10 -45.23 -97.31
C ALA A 183 17.92 -46.13 -98.25
N LYS A 184 19.04 -46.67 -97.76
CA LYS A 184 19.88 -47.62 -98.51
C LYS A 184 19.20 -48.97 -98.73
N LEU A 185 18.36 -49.42 -97.79
CA LEU A 185 17.54 -50.62 -97.94
C LEU A 185 16.47 -50.41 -99.01
N ARG A 186 15.67 -49.33 -98.93
CA ARG A 186 14.64 -49.00 -99.94
C ARG A 186 15.20 -48.91 -101.35
N GLU A 187 16.41 -48.38 -101.50
CA GLU A 187 17.07 -48.33 -102.81
C GLU A 187 17.48 -49.73 -103.31
N ALA A 188 17.95 -50.61 -102.42
CA ALA A 188 18.24 -52.00 -102.77
C ALA A 188 16.98 -52.78 -103.14
N GLU A 189 15.87 -52.58 -102.42
CA GLU A 189 14.56 -53.18 -102.70
C GLU A 189 14.03 -52.73 -104.07
N ARG A 190 14.07 -51.43 -104.39
CA ARG A 190 13.70 -50.96 -105.74
C ARG A 190 14.55 -51.58 -106.84
N GLN A 191 15.84 -51.76 -106.61
CA GLN A 191 16.74 -52.38 -107.60
C GLN A 191 16.45 -53.87 -107.77
N GLU A 192 15.99 -54.54 -106.72
CA GLU A 192 15.59 -55.95 -106.76
C GLU A 192 14.21 -56.12 -107.40
N GLU A 193 13.24 -55.26 -107.08
CA GLU A 193 11.93 -55.20 -107.74
C GLU A 193 12.07 -54.92 -109.25
N LYS A 194 12.93 -53.98 -109.65
CA LYS A 194 13.27 -53.76 -111.07
C LYS A 194 13.88 -54.99 -111.74
N ARG A 195 14.61 -55.84 -111.01
CA ARG A 195 15.18 -57.10 -111.52
C ARG A 195 14.15 -58.23 -111.55
N ALA A 196 13.18 -58.23 -110.62
CA ALA A 196 12.12 -59.23 -110.49
C ALA A 196 10.93 -58.96 -111.43
N GLY A 197 10.39 -57.73 -111.49
CA GLY A 197 9.26 -57.35 -112.33
C GLY A 197 9.49 -57.50 -113.85
N ARG A 198 10.73 -57.74 -114.28
CA ARG A 198 11.05 -58.20 -115.65
C ARG A 198 10.59 -59.65 -115.92
N SER A 199 9.97 -60.33 -114.94
CA SER A 199 9.39 -61.66 -115.05
C SER A 199 7.84 -61.64 -115.06
N VAL A 200 7.24 -61.09 -116.11
CA VAL A 200 5.88 -61.50 -116.53
C VAL A 200 6.05 -62.30 -117.83
N PRO A 201 5.54 -63.54 -117.91
CA PRO A 201 5.79 -64.41 -119.04
C PRO A 201 4.82 -64.11 -120.18
N THR A 202 5.25 -63.30 -121.16
CA THR A 202 4.68 -63.38 -122.51
C THR A 202 5.29 -64.58 -123.23
N THR A 203 4.49 -65.65 -123.29
CA THR A 203 4.34 -66.58 -124.41
C THR A 203 5.48 -66.62 -125.44
N THR A 204 6.23 -67.73 -125.48
CA THR A 204 6.38 -68.65 -126.64
C THR A 204 7.68 -69.45 -126.57
N ALA A 205 7.51 -70.76 -126.78
CA ALA A 205 8.45 -71.81 -127.17
C ALA A 205 9.93 -71.43 -127.37
N GLY A 206 10.79 -72.07 -126.58
CA GLY A 206 12.24 -72.02 -126.76
C GLY A 206 12.95 -72.74 -125.64
N ALA A 207 12.91 -74.08 -125.67
CA ALA A 207 13.75 -74.92 -124.85
C ALA A 207 15.22 -74.54 -125.05
N THR A 208 15.93 -74.22 -123.95
CA THR A 208 17.34 -74.51 -123.63
C THR A 208 17.93 -73.44 -122.68
N GLU A 209 18.31 -73.88 -121.48
CA GLU A 209 19.51 -73.42 -120.77
C GLU A 209 19.63 -71.95 -120.28
N ALA A 210 18.56 -71.15 -120.23
CA ALA A 210 18.57 -69.85 -119.51
C ALA A 210 18.48 -69.97 -117.96
N GLY A 211 18.82 -71.15 -117.40
CA GLY A 211 18.54 -71.59 -116.03
C GLY A 211 19.48 -71.14 -114.88
N PRO A 212 20.80 -70.93 -115.05
CA PRO A 212 21.71 -70.63 -113.92
C PRO A 212 22.04 -69.13 -113.71
N LEU A 213 22.30 -68.37 -114.79
CA LEU A 213 22.79 -66.98 -114.72
C LEU A 213 21.72 -65.98 -114.26
N ARG A 214 20.45 -66.20 -114.61
CA ARG A 214 19.34 -65.37 -114.12
C ARG A 214 19.05 -65.65 -112.64
N LYS A 215 19.05 -66.93 -112.22
CA LYS A 215 18.96 -67.32 -110.80
C LYS A 215 20.12 -66.74 -109.97
N SER A 216 21.34 -66.66 -110.50
CA SER A 216 22.49 -66.10 -109.75
C SER A 216 22.42 -64.57 -109.59
N SER A 217 21.95 -63.83 -110.59
CA SER A 217 21.76 -62.37 -110.51
C SER A 217 20.62 -61.98 -109.56
N LEU A 218 19.48 -62.69 -109.63
CA LEU A 218 18.39 -62.57 -108.65
C LEU A 218 18.88 -62.91 -107.23
N LYS A 219 19.65 -64.01 -107.07
CA LYS A 219 20.27 -64.38 -105.78
C LYS A 219 21.28 -63.35 -105.26
N LYS A 220 22.04 -62.68 -106.13
CA LYS A 220 22.94 -61.56 -105.76
C LYS A 220 22.15 -60.31 -105.34
N GLY A 221 21.04 -60.02 -106.01
CA GLY A 221 20.08 -58.98 -105.62
C GLY A 221 19.49 -59.25 -104.24
N GLY A 222 18.95 -60.45 -104.02
CA GLY A 222 18.42 -60.89 -102.74
C GLY A 222 19.45 -60.83 -101.61
N ARG A 223 20.69 -61.30 -101.82
CA ARG A 223 21.78 -61.18 -100.84
C ARG A 223 22.14 -59.72 -100.49
N LEU A 224 22.04 -58.80 -101.45
CA LEU A 224 22.27 -57.38 -101.20
C LEU A 224 21.15 -56.79 -100.35
N VAL A 225 19.89 -57.08 -100.68
CA VAL A 225 18.72 -56.67 -99.87
C VAL A 225 18.84 -57.23 -98.45
N GLU A 226 19.13 -58.53 -98.29
CA GLU A 226 19.33 -59.18 -96.99
C GLU A 226 20.47 -58.53 -96.18
N LYS A 227 21.61 -58.22 -96.80
CA LYS A 227 22.71 -57.50 -96.14
C LYS A 227 22.32 -56.08 -95.73
N ARG A 228 21.52 -55.37 -96.52
CA ARG A 228 20.99 -54.04 -96.18
C ARG A 228 19.94 -54.12 -95.08
N GLN A 229 19.10 -55.15 -95.10
CA GLN A 229 18.11 -55.47 -94.08
C GLN A 229 18.80 -55.72 -92.74
N ALA A 230 19.83 -56.57 -92.70
CA ALA A 230 20.61 -56.84 -91.50
C ALA A 230 21.24 -55.57 -90.91
N LYS A 231 21.87 -54.73 -91.75
CA LYS A 231 22.42 -53.44 -91.31
C LYS A 231 21.36 -52.47 -90.80
N PHE A 232 20.22 -52.38 -91.48
CA PHE A 232 19.10 -51.57 -91.03
C PHE A 232 18.60 -52.05 -89.66
N MET A 233 18.42 -53.36 -89.47
CA MET A 233 18.01 -53.94 -88.19
C MET A 233 19.04 -53.68 -87.08
N GLU A 234 20.34 -53.74 -87.38
CA GLU A 234 21.42 -53.40 -86.45
C GLU A 234 21.36 -51.92 -86.01
N HIS A 235 21.26 -50.99 -86.96
CA HIS A 235 21.15 -49.55 -86.64
C HIS A 235 19.82 -49.22 -85.96
N LYS A 236 18.71 -49.88 -86.31
CA LYS A 236 17.42 -49.74 -85.64
C LYS A 236 17.50 -50.19 -84.18
N LEU A 237 18.22 -51.29 -83.90
CA LEU A 237 18.47 -51.76 -82.54
C LEU A 237 19.35 -50.78 -81.75
N LYS A 238 20.46 -50.29 -82.32
CA LYS A 238 21.32 -49.26 -81.70
C LYS A 238 20.55 -47.98 -81.39
N CYS A 239 19.73 -47.52 -82.35
CA CYS A 239 18.83 -46.38 -82.16
C CYS A 239 17.82 -46.61 -81.04
N THR A 240 17.26 -47.83 -80.92
CA THR A 240 16.31 -48.16 -79.84
C THR A 240 17.00 -48.16 -78.48
N LYS A 241 18.22 -48.73 -78.37
CA LYS A 241 19.01 -48.70 -77.13
C LYS A 241 19.33 -47.26 -76.72
N ALA A 242 19.86 -46.44 -77.63
CA ALA A 242 20.17 -45.05 -77.34
C ALA A 242 18.93 -44.21 -77.00
N ARG A 243 17.77 -44.52 -77.59
CA ARG A 243 16.49 -43.91 -77.20
C ARG A 243 16.10 -44.27 -75.77
N ASN A 244 16.24 -45.53 -75.37
CA ASN A 244 15.95 -45.96 -74.00
C ASN A 244 16.87 -45.26 -72.99
N GLU A 245 18.19 -45.21 -73.25
CA GLU A 245 19.15 -44.48 -72.42
C GLU A 245 18.81 -42.98 -72.33
N TYR A 246 18.42 -42.36 -73.45
CA TYR A 246 17.97 -40.97 -73.45
C TYR A 246 16.71 -40.75 -72.61
N LEU A 247 15.71 -41.64 -72.70
CA LEU A 247 14.49 -41.55 -71.90
C LEU A 247 14.76 -41.79 -70.41
N LEU A 248 15.68 -42.70 -70.06
CA LEU A 248 16.12 -42.92 -68.67
C LEU A 248 16.86 -41.70 -68.13
N SER A 249 17.80 -41.13 -68.91
CA SER A 249 18.51 -39.90 -68.54
C SER A 249 17.54 -38.72 -68.39
N LEU A 250 16.51 -38.65 -69.24
CA LEU A 250 15.46 -37.61 -69.17
C LEU A 250 14.64 -37.74 -67.88
N ALA A 251 14.25 -38.97 -67.52
CA ALA A 251 13.58 -39.24 -66.26
C ALA A 251 14.47 -38.91 -65.05
N SER A 252 15.76 -39.24 -65.12
CA SER A 252 16.76 -38.93 -64.09
C SER A 252 16.91 -37.41 -63.88
N VAL A 253 17.16 -36.64 -64.95
CA VAL A 253 17.25 -35.17 -64.87
C VAL A 253 15.98 -34.56 -64.32
N ASN A 254 14.81 -34.98 -64.81
CA ASN A 254 13.54 -34.40 -64.34
C ASN A 254 13.30 -34.71 -62.86
N ALA A 255 13.67 -35.90 -62.38
CA ALA A 255 13.60 -36.26 -60.98
C ALA A 255 14.60 -35.44 -60.13
N ALA A 256 15.85 -35.30 -60.57
CA ALA A 256 16.88 -34.52 -59.89
C ALA A 256 16.52 -33.03 -59.80
N VAL A 257 16.04 -32.42 -60.90
CA VAL A 257 15.54 -31.04 -60.92
C VAL A 257 14.35 -30.90 -59.98
N SER A 258 13.38 -31.82 -60.02
CA SER A 258 12.23 -31.77 -59.12
C SER A 258 12.64 -31.87 -57.66
N ASN A 259 13.57 -32.76 -57.32
CA ASN A 259 14.07 -32.92 -55.95
C ASN A 259 14.79 -31.66 -55.46
N TYR A 260 15.70 -31.13 -56.29
CA TYR A 260 16.44 -29.92 -55.97
C TYR A 260 15.52 -28.74 -55.65
N TYR A 261 14.57 -28.45 -56.54
CA TYR A 261 13.69 -27.30 -56.36
C TYR A 261 12.64 -27.52 -55.26
N LEU A 262 12.08 -28.73 -55.09
CA LEU A 262 11.00 -28.96 -54.12
C LEU A 262 11.48 -29.28 -52.71
N HIS A 263 12.69 -29.81 -52.55
CA HIS A 263 13.20 -30.31 -51.27
C HIS A 263 14.54 -29.66 -50.92
N ASP A 264 15.58 -29.86 -51.74
CA ASP A 264 16.94 -29.48 -51.35
C ASP A 264 17.09 -27.97 -51.11
N VAL A 265 16.44 -27.12 -51.92
CA VAL A 265 16.44 -25.65 -51.72
C VAL A 265 15.77 -25.26 -50.40
N LEU A 266 14.69 -25.92 -49.99
CA LEU A 266 14.00 -25.62 -48.73
C LEU A 266 14.86 -26.04 -47.54
N ASP A 267 15.45 -27.24 -47.60
CA ASP A 267 16.35 -27.74 -46.55
C ASP A 267 17.60 -26.85 -46.41
N LEU A 268 18.12 -26.31 -47.51
CA LEU A 268 19.21 -25.32 -47.50
C LEU A 268 18.79 -23.99 -46.83
N MET A 269 17.57 -23.51 -47.07
CA MET A 269 17.04 -22.32 -46.41
C MET A 269 16.91 -22.52 -44.90
N ASP A 270 16.40 -23.68 -44.47
CA ASP A 270 16.31 -24.03 -43.04
C ASP A 270 17.70 -24.18 -42.40
N CYS A 271 18.66 -24.74 -43.13
CA CYS A 271 20.06 -24.82 -42.70
C CYS A 271 20.67 -23.42 -42.46
N CYS A 272 20.38 -22.44 -43.32
CA CYS A 272 20.80 -21.05 -43.14
C CYS A 272 20.18 -20.38 -41.90
N ASP A 273 18.94 -20.73 -41.55
CA ASP A 273 18.18 -20.08 -40.49
C ASP A 273 18.31 -20.80 -39.14
N THR A 274 19.09 -21.88 -39.10
CA THR A 274 19.25 -22.75 -37.93
C THR A 274 19.60 -21.95 -36.68
N GLY A 275 18.65 -21.91 -35.75
CA GLY A 275 18.78 -21.26 -34.45
C GLY A 275 18.70 -19.72 -34.45
N PHE A 276 18.63 -19.05 -35.61
CA PHE A 276 18.62 -17.58 -35.70
C PHE A 276 17.43 -16.96 -34.95
N HIS A 277 16.21 -17.37 -35.30
CA HIS A 277 14.97 -16.82 -34.70
C HIS A 277 14.91 -17.09 -33.19
N LEU A 278 15.33 -18.30 -32.78
CA LEU A 278 15.36 -18.68 -31.37
C LEU A 278 16.35 -17.81 -30.59
N ALA A 279 17.57 -17.61 -31.11
CA ALA A 279 18.60 -16.83 -30.47
C ALA A 279 18.23 -15.33 -30.40
N LEU A 280 17.72 -14.76 -31.49
CA LEU A 280 17.22 -13.38 -31.52
C LEU A 280 16.06 -13.19 -30.53
N GLY A 281 15.09 -14.10 -30.53
CA GLY A 281 13.97 -14.07 -29.60
C GLY A 281 14.40 -14.16 -28.13
N GLN A 282 15.47 -14.91 -27.81
CA GLN A 282 16.05 -14.96 -26.47
C GLN A 282 16.69 -13.63 -26.05
N VAL A 283 17.40 -12.95 -26.96
CA VAL A 283 17.97 -11.62 -26.69
C VAL A 283 16.87 -10.61 -26.41
N LEU A 284 15.84 -10.55 -27.27
CA LEU A 284 14.74 -9.60 -27.12
C LEU A 284 13.91 -9.87 -25.84
N ARG A 285 13.70 -11.14 -25.48
CA ARG A 285 13.08 -11.50 -24.19
C ARG A 285 13.92 -11.07 -22.99
N SER A 286 15.24 -11.15 -23.10
CA SER A 286 16.15 -10.71 -22.03
C SER A 286 16.14 -9.18 -21.90
N TYR A 287 16.03 -8.46 -23.02
CA TYR A 287 15.81 -7.02 -23.05
C TYR A 287 14.50 -6.63 -22.36
N THR A 288 13.38 -7.25 -22.72
CA THR A 288 12.08 -6.95 -22.08
C THR A 288 12.10 -7.26 -20.58
N ALA A 289 12.78 -8.33 -20.17
CA ALA A 289 12.91 -8.68 -18.75
C ALA A 289 13.76 -7.68 -17.95
N ALA A 290 14.77 -7.05 -18.57
CA ALA A 290 15.56 -6.00 -17.95
C ALA A 290 14.72 -4.74 -17.72
N GLU A 291 13.95 -4.31 -18.73
CA GLU A 291 13.02 -3.18 -18.65
C GLU A 291 11.88 -3.43 -17.63
N SER A 292 11.32 -4.64 -17.58
CA SER A 292 10.29 -4.97 -16.58
C SER A 292 10.84 -4.90 -15.15
N ARG A 293 12.13 -5.17 -14.94
CA ARG A 293 12.77 -5.06 -13.61
C ARG A 293 12.90 -3.61 -13.17
N THR A 294 13.32 -2.72 -14.05
CA THR A 294 13.42 -1.28 -13.74
C THR A 294 12.03 -0.69 -13.46
N GLN A 295 11.01 -1.10 -14.24
CA GLN A 295 9.62 -0.73 -13.99
C GLN A 295 9.12 -1.21 -12.61
N ALA A 296 9.39 -2.46 -12.25
CA ALA A 296 8.98 -3.00 -10.95
C ALA A 296 9.64 -2.24 -9.78
N SER A 297 10.93 -1.90 -9.91
CA SER A 297 11.62 -1.07 -8.90
C SER A 297 11.03 0.34 -8.80
N GLN A 298 10.60 0.94 -9.91
CA GLN A 298 9.96 2.25 -9.91
C GLN A 298 8.61 2.21 -9.18
N VAL A 299 7.78 1.20 -9.46
CA VAL A 299 6.49 1.00 -8.78
C VAL A 299 6.70 0.81 -7.27
N GLN A 300 7.69 0.01 -6.87
CA GLN A 300 8.03 -0.17 -5.46
C GLN A 300 8.47 1.15 -4.80
N GLY A 301 9.32 1.94 -5.47
CA GLY A 301 9.78 3.22 -4.95
C GLY A 301 8.67 4.28 -4.81
N LEU A 302 7.69 4.26 -5.71
CA LEU A 302 6.49 5.09 -5.60
C LEU A 302 5.59 4.65 -4.44
N GLY A 303 5.39 3.35 -4.24
CA GLY A 303 4.63 2.84 -3.09
C GLY A 303 5.22 3.28 -1.75
N SER A 304 6.55 3.22 -1.59
CA SER A 304 7.20 3.73 -0.37
C SER A 304 7.04 5.25 -0.18
N LEU A 305 6.89 6.01 -1.26
CA LEU A 305 6.63 7.45 -1.17
C LEU A 305 5.17 7.73 -0.78
N GLU A 306 4.23 6.97 -1.32
CA GLU A 306 2.80 7.04 -0.94
C GLU A 306 2.63 6.74 0.54
N GLU A 307 3.25 5.67 1.06
CA GLU A 307 3.26 5.35 2.49
C GLU A 307 3.80 6.50 3.35
N ALA A 308 4.87 7.17 2.90
CA ALA A 308 5.43 8.32 3.62
C ALA A 308 4.51 9.54 3.61
N VAL A 309 3.76 9.76 2.52
CA VAL A 309 2.76 10.83 2.40
C VAL A 309 1.55 10.55 3.29
N GLU A 310 1.08 9.32 3.35
CA GLU A 310 0.01 8.89 4.25
C GLU A 310 0.42 9.02 5.73
N ALA A 311 1.72 8.84 6.02
CA ALA A 311 2.29 9.00 7.36
C ALA A 311 2.59 10.47 7.75
N LEU A 312 2.09 11.47 7.02
CA LEU A 312 2.20 12.87 7.42
C LEU A 312 1.38 13.15 8.69
N ASP A 313 2.04 13.56 9.77
CA ASP A 313 1.45 13.66 11.10
C ASP A 313 1.75 15.02 11.79
N PRO A 314 0.93 16.06 11.53
CA PRO A 314 1.10 17.37 12.16
C PRO A 314 1.09 17.37 13.71
N PRO A 315 0.18 16.66 14.42
CA PRO A 315 0.22 16.64 15.89
C PRO A 315 1.46 15.91 16.43
N GLY A 316 1.89 14.80 15.81
CA GLY A 316 3.13 14.12 16.19
C GLY A 316 4.37 14.97 15.95
N ASP A 317 4.45 15.68 14.81
CA ASP A 317 5.54 16.61 14.52
C ASP A 317 5.61 17.75 15.55
N LYS A 318 4.46 18.31 15.94
CA LYS A 318 4.38 19.32 17.01
C LYS A 318 4.91 18.77 18.34
N ALA A 319 4.53 17.54 18.72
CA ALA A 319 5.00 16.91 19.94
C ALA A 319 6.53 16.74 19.94
N LYS A 320 7.10 16.28 18.82
CA LYS A 320 8.55 16.13 18.66
C LYS A 320 9.29 17.47 18.71
N VAL A 321 8.72 18.55 18.17
CA VAL A 321 9.31 19.89 18.30
C VAL A 321 9.36 20.34 19.77
N LEU A 322 8.29 20.10 20.52
CA LEU A 322 8.24 20.41 21.96
C LEU A 322 9.24 19.56 22.76
N GLU A 323 9.43 18.29 22.39
CA GLU A 323 10.39 17.37 23.01
C GLU A 323 11.85 17.81 22.74
N VAL A 324 12.21 18.04 21.47
CA VAL A 324 13.57 18.46 21.07
C VAL A 324 13.96 19.80 21.71
N HIS A 325 12.99 20.67 21.94
CA HIS A 325 13.17 21.98 22.58
C HIS A 325 12.57 22.06 23.98
N ALA A 326 12.52 20.94 24.72
CA ALA A 326 11.88 20.87 26.03
C ALA A 326 12.40 21.93 27.01
N THR A 327 13.70 22.26 26.98
CA THR A 327 14.28 23.30 27.85
C THR A 327 13.73 24.71 27.57
N VAL A 328 13.20 24.96 26.37
CA VAL A 328 12.63 26.25 25.96
C VAL A 328 11.11 26.29 26.20
N PHE A 329 10.42 25.16 26.00
CA PHE A 329 8.96 25.07 26.08
C PHE A 329 8.43 24.54 27.41
N CYS A 330 9.29 24.03 28.31
CA CYS A 330 8.89 23.66 29.67
C CYS A 330 8.41 24.90 30.43
N PRO A 331 7.26 24.84 31.14
CA PRO A 331 6.82 25.92 32.00
C PRO A 331 7.88 26.27 33.06
N PRO A 332 8.07 27.56 33.40
CA PRO A 332 8.92 27.96 34.51
C PRO A 332 8.31 27.53 35.86
N LEU A 333 9.12 27.56 36.92
CA LEU A 333 8.65 27.33 38.28
C LEU A 333 7.53 28.33 38.65
N ARG A 334 6.58 27.89 39.46
CA ARG A 334 5.51 28.75 39.98
C ARG A 334 6.13 29.85 40.85
N PHE A 335 5.51 31.02 40.83
CA PHE A 335 5.91 32.12 41.70
C PHE A 335 5.35 31.88 43.10
N ASP A 336 6.23 31.81 44.10
CA ASP A 336 5.87 31.61 45.50
C ASP A 336 5.59 32.95 46.21
N TYR A 337 4.73 32.92 47.24
CA TYR A 337 4.52 34.06 48.13
C TYR A 337 5.80 34.33 48.93
N HIS A 338 6.28 35.57 48.87
CA HIS A 338 7.45 36.01 49.62
C HIS A 338 6.97 36.90 50.79
N PRO A 339 6.86 36.35 52.01
CA PRO A 339 6.36 37.10 53.16
C PRO A 339 7.27 38.29 53.47
N HIS A 340 6.67 39.44 53.79
CA HIS A 340 7.39 40.64 54.20
C HIS A 340 7.38 40.75 55.73
N ASP A 341 8.55 40.86 56.36
CA ASP A 341 8.73 41.08 57.81
C ASP A 341 7.95 40.11 58.73
N GLY A 342 7.77 38.85 58.32
CA GLY A 342 7.14 37.81 59.14
C GLY A 342 5.62 37.71 59.00
N ASP A 343 5.02 38.34 58.00
CA ASP A 343 3.64 38.10 57.62
C ASP A 343 3.46 36.67 57.06
N GLU A 344 3.02 35.74 57.90
CA GLU A 344 2.77 34.34 57.54
C GLU A 344 1.45 34.15 56.77
N VAL A 345 0.65 35.22 56.57
CA VAL A 345 -0.65 35.13 55.93
C VAL A 345 -0.50 35.17 54.41
N ALA A 346 -0.45 33.99 53.79
CA ALA A 346 -0.40 33.81 52.34
C ALA A 346 -1.79 33.69 51.68
N GLU A 347 -2.85 33.81 52.47
CA GLU A 347 -4.24 33.60 52.04
C GLU A 347 -5.04 34.92 52.06
N ILE A 348 -6.18 34.94 51.37
CA ILE A 348 -7.08 36.09 51.38
C ILE A 348 -7.97 36.00 52.63
N CYS A 349 -7.78 36.89 53.60
CA CYS A 349 -8.64 37.00 54.78
C CYS A 349 -9.92 37.79 54.48
N VAL A 350 -11.07 37.29 54.95
CA VAL A 350 -12.39 37.95 54.83
C VAL A 350 -12.86 38.35 56.23
N GLU A 351 -12.25 39.38 56.80
CA GLU A 351 -12.72 39.94 58.08
C GLU A 351 -14.08 40.64 57.90
N MET A 352 -14.90 40.67 58.95
CA MET A 352 -16.26 41.26 58.93
C MET A 352 -16.28 42.69 58.34
N GLU A 353 -15.25 43.48 58.64
CA GLU A 353 -15.10 44.86 58.17
C GLU A 353 -14.80 44.95 56.66
N LEU A 354 -14.18 43.92 56.07
CA LEU A 354 -13.81 43.85 54.66
C LEU A 354 -14.85 43.11 53.81
N ARG A 355 -15.80 42.39 54.43
CA ARG A 355 -16.80 41.57 53.74
C ARG A 355 -17.66 42.38 52.77
N ASP A 356 -18.07 43.57 53.18
CA ASP A 356 -18.85 44.51 52.35
C ASP A 356 -18.05 45.09 51.16
N GLU A 357 -16.73 44.96 51.14
CA GLU A 357 -15.89 45.31 49.98
C GLU A 357 -15.60 44.09 49.09
N ILE A 358 -15.36 42.92 49.70
CA ILE A 358 -14.96 41.69 49.01
C ILE A 358 -16.12 41.09 48.22
N LEU A 359 -17.32 41.03 48.80
CA LEU A 359 -18.50 40.45 48.16
C LEU A 359 -18.87 41.17 46.85
N PRO A 360 -19.08 42.51 46.82
CA PRO A 360 -19.37 43.20 45.56
C PRO A 360 -18.21 43.15 44.58
N ARG A 361 -16.95 43.07 45.05
CA ARG A 361 -15.79 42.86 44.19
C ARG A 361 -15.83 41.49 43.49
N ALA A 362 -16.16 40.43 44.21
CA ALA A 362 -16.32 39.09 43.64
C ALA A 362 -17.46 39.06 42.59
N GLN A 363 -18.60 39.68 42.89
CA GLN A 363 -19.73 39.81 41.97
C GLN A 363 -19.36 40.63 40.71
N ASN A 364 -18.62 41.72 40.87
CA ASN A 364 -18.13 42.51 39.74
C ASN A 364 -17.19 41.69 38.83
N ILE A 365 -16.27 40.92 39.42
CA ILE A 365 -15.37 40.04 38.66
C ILE A 365 -16.17 38.96 37.94
N GLN A 366 -17.18 38.36 38.59
CA GLN A 366 -18.04 37.36 37.95
C GLN A 366 -18.78 37.93 36.74
N SER A 367 -19.47 39.06 36.89
CA SER A 367 -20.18 39.69 35.76
C SER A 367 -19.27 40.05 34.59
N ARG A 368 -18.01 40.43 34.87
CA ARG A 368 -16.98 40.65 33.85
C ARG A 368 -16.51 39.35 33.21
N LEU A 369 -16.36 38.28 34.00
CA LEU A 369 -16.00 36.94 33.53
C LEU A 369 -17.08 36.41 32.57
N ASP A 370 -18.36 36.50 32.96
CA ASP A 370 -19.50 36.08 32.13
C ASP A 370 -19.50 36.82 30.78
N ARG A 371 -19.39 38.16 30.82
CA ARG A 371 -19.34 38.98 29.61
C ARG A 371 -18.14 38.63 28.72
N GLN A 372 -16.95 38.52 29.31
CA GLN A 372 -15.73 38.18 28.56
C GLN A 372 -15.80 36.76 27.96
N THR A 373 -16.50 35.83 28.64
CA THR A 373 -16.68 34.45 28.19
C THR A 373 -17.49 34.43 26.89
N ILE A 374 -18.64 35.11 26.89
CA ILE A 374 -19.50 35.26 25.71
C ILE A 374 -18.72 35.90 24.54
N GLU A 375 -18.06 37.04 24.78
CA GLU A 375 -17.29 37.75 23.75
C GLU A 375 -16.17 36.86 23.15
N THR A 376 -15.45 36.10 23.99
CA THR A 376 -14.34 35.24 23.55
C THR A 376 -14.84 34.01 22.79
N GLU A 377 -15.98 33.44 23.19
CA GLU A 377 -16.61 32.31 22.51
C GLU A 377 -17.12 32.69 21.11
N GLU A 378 -17.68 33.89 20.95
CA GLU A 378 -18.09 34.41 19.64
C GLU A 378 -16.90 34.56 18.68
N VAL A 379 -15.78 35.08 19.17
CA VAL A 379 -14.53 35.15 18.40
C VAL A 379 -14.05 33.74 18.04
N ASN A 380 -14.09 32.78 18.96
CA ASN A 380 -13.69 31.40 18.70
C ASN A 380 -14.53 30.73 17.59
N LYS A 381 -15.85 30.98 17.57
CA LYS A 381 -16.74 30.48 16.51
C LYS A 381 -16.33 31.02 15.13
N THR A 382 -16.04 32.32 15.04
CA THR A 382 -15.57 32.95 13.79
C THR A 382 -14.18 32.47 13.40
N LEU A 383 -13.28 32.30 14.37
CA LEU A 383 -11.94 31.77 14.17
C LEU A 383 -11.97 30.37 13.55
N LYS A 384 -12.74 29.44 14.13
CA LYS A 384 -12.88 28.07 13.63
C LYS A 384 -13.48 28.02 12.22
N ALA A 385 -14.53 28.82 11.97
CA ALA A 385 -15.14 28.90 10.64
C ALA A 385 -14.15 29.44 9.59
N THR A 386 -13.36 30.45 9.96
CA THR A 386 -12.32 31.01 9.07
C THR A 386 -11.21 30.00 8.81
N LEU A 387 -10.77 29.26 9.83
CA LEU A 387 -9.78 28.19 9.68
C LEU A 387 -10.27 27.11 8.70
N GLN A 388 -11.52 26.67 8.85
CA GLN A 388 -12.12 25.69 7.97
C GLN A 388 -12.15 26.19 6.51
N ALA A 389 -12.62 27.42 6.28
CA ALA A 389 -12.64 28.02 4.95
C ALA A 389 -11.24 28.16 4.34
N LEU A 390 -10.24 28.51 5.16
CA LEU A 390 -8.85 28.60 4.70
C LEU A 390 -8.31 27.22 4.29
N LEU A 391 -8.56 26.19 5.10
CA LEU A 391 -8.12 24.82 4.80
C LEU A 391 -8.77 24.26 3.53
N GLU A 392 -10.06 24.56 3.28
CA GLU A 392 -10.75 24.17 2.04
C GLU A 392 -10.11 24.81 0.80
N VAL A 393 -9.72 26.09 0.88
CA VAL A 393 -9.01 26.77 -0.21
C VAL A 393 -7.62 26.17 -0.44
N VAL A 394 -6.90 25.82 0.62
CA VAL A 394 -5.57 25.21 0.53
C VAL A 394 -5.63 23.77 0.00
N ALA A 395 -6.65 23.01 0.38
CA ALA A 395 -6.84 21.61 -0.04
C ALA A 395 -7.49 21.48 -1.42
N SER A 396 -8.04 22.55 -1.99
CA SER A 396 -8.62 22.50 -3.33
C SER A 396 -7.54 22.16 -4.36
N ASP A 397 -7.77 21.05 -5.10
CA ASP A 397 -6.85 20.61 -6.15
C ASP A 397 -6.68 21.72 -7.20
N ASP A 398 -5.43 21.99 -7.58
CA ASP A 398 -5.10 22.64 -8.84
C ASP A 398 -5.50 21.69 -9.98
N GLY A 399 -6.80 21.54 -10.24
CA GLY A 399 -7.36 20.73 -11.33
C GLY A 399 -6.77 21.09 -12.71
N ASP A 400 -6.19 22.29 -12.84
CA ASP A 400 -5.46 22.74 -14.03
C ASP A 400 -4.20 21.89 -14.32
N VAL A 401 -3.57 21.24 -13.32
CA VAL A 401 -2.39 20.39 -13.53
C VAL A 401 -2.78 19.00 -14.02
N LEU A 402 -3.90 18.44 -13.56
CA LEU A 402 -4.36 17.12 -13.99
C LEU A 402 -4.94 17.14 -15.42
N ASP A 403 -5.63 18.22 -15.81
CA ASP A 403 -6.12 18.42 -17.19
C ASP A 403 -4.98 18.65 -18.20
N SER A 404 -3.82 19.12 -17.73
CA SER A 404 -2.60 19.23 -18.56
C SER A 404 -2.06 17.87 -19.01
N PHE A 405 -2.37 16.78 -18.30
CA PHE A 405 -2.00 15.42 -18.73
C PHE A 405 -2.95 14.85 -19.80
N GLN A 406 -4.20 15.33 -19.88
CA GLN A 406 -5.17 14.83 -20.87
C GLN A 406 -5.12 15.61 -22.20
N THR A 407 -4.61 16.85 -22.18
CA THR A 407 -4.53 17.69 -23.38
C THR A 407 -3.14 17.65 -24.02
N SER A 408 -2.80 16.51 -24.62
CA SER A 408 -1.74 16.44 -25.62
C SER A 408 -2.18 15.69 -26.89
N PRO A 409 -3.04 16.26 -27.74
CA PRO A 409 -3.07 15.90 -29.14
C PRO A 409 -1.93 16.61 -29.87
N SER A 410 -1.17 15.81 -30.59
CA SER A 410 -0.10 16.25 -31.47
C SER A 410 -0.61 17.16 -32.60
N THR A 411 0.24 18.09 -33.03
CA THR A 411 0.23 18.88 -34.29
C THR A 411 -0.52 20.21 -34.32
N GLU A 412 0.22 21.25 -34.76
CA GLU A 412 -0.20 22.53 -35.37
C GLU A 412 -1.15 23.44 -34.56
N SER A 413 -0.79 24.66 -34.16
CA SER A 413 -0.49 25.78 -35.07
C SER A 413 -0.03 27.01 -34.30
N LEU A 414 0.86 27.77 -34.93
CA LEU A 414 1.29 29.12 -34.57
C LEU A 414 0.10 30.08 -34.37
N LYS A 415 -0.06 30.66 -33.18
CA LYS A 415 -0.68 32.00 -33.00
C LYS A 415 -0.34 32.63 -31.64
N SER A 416 0.69 33.48 -31.69
CA SER A 416 0.78 34.83 -31.10
C SER A 416 -0.01 35.17 -29.82
N THR A 417 0.76 35.46 -28.77
CA THR A 417 0.56 36.55 -27.78
C THR A 417 -0.87 36.79 -27.30
N SER A 418 -1.39 35.92 -26.44
CA SER A 418 -2.38 36.31 -25.44
C SER A 418 -1.86 35.87 -24.08
N SER A 419 -1.82 36.79 -23.13
CA SER A 419 -1.51 36.53 -21.74
C SER A 419 -2.46 35.46 -21.20
N ASP A 420 -1.88 34.34 -20.78
CA ASP A 420 -2.56 33.14 -20.31
C ASP A 420 -3.58 33.47 -19.20
N PRO A 421 -4.89 33.24 -19.41
CA PRO A 421 -5.92 33.56 -18.42
C PRO A 421 -5.73 32.80 -17.09
N GLY A 422 -5.08 31.63 -17.11
CA GLY A 422 -4.80 30.82 -15.91
C GLY A 422 -3.92 31.53 -14.89
N SER A 423 -2.86 32.22 -15.32
CA SER A 423 -1.95 32.94 -14.40
C SER A 423 -2.65 34.09 -13.66
N ARG A 424 -3.58 34.80 -14.34
CA ARG A 424 -4.36 35.88 -13.70
C ARG A 424 -5.39 35.35 -12.71
N GLN A 425 -5.97 34.18 -12.95
CA GLN A 425 -6.89 33.55 -12.01
C GLN A 425 -6.17 33.01 -10.78
N ALA A 426 -5.03 32.33 -10.94
CA ALA A 426 -4.21 31.85 -9.84
C ALA A 426 -3.74 33.00 -8.93
N GLY A 427 -3.29 34.12 -9.51
CA GLY A 427 -2.89 35.31 -8.74
C GLY A 427 -4.05 35.91 -7.92
N ARG A 428 -5.27 35.94 -8.47
CA ARG A 428 -6.47 36.40 -7.74
C ARG A 428 -6.84 35.45 -6.59
N ARG A 429 -6.84 34.13 -6.83
CA ARG A 429 -7.10 33.12 -5.79
C ARG A 429 -6.10 33.23 -4.64
N ARG A 430 -4.81 33.38 -4.96
CA ARG A 430 -3.75 33.58 -3.96
C ARG A 430 -3.93 34.86 -3.14
N GLY A 431 -4.36 35.95 -3.77
CA GLY A 431 -4.69 37.20 -3.06
C GLY A 431 -5.84 37.00 -2.06
N GLN A 432 -6.91 36.33 -2.49
CA GLN A 432 -8.04 36.00 -1.62
C GLN A 432 -7.66 35.08 -0.45
N GLN A 433 -6.78 34.10 -0.69
CA GLN A 433 -6.22 33.27 0.37
C GLN A 433 -5.48 34.11 1.42
N GLN A 434 -4.60 35.02 1.00
CA GLN A 434 -3.83 35.88 1.92
C GLN A 434 -4.73 36.83 2.74
N GLU A 435 -5.80 37.35 2.14
CA GLU A 435 -6.81 38.13 2.86
C GLU A 435 -7.50 37.28 3.95
N THR A 436 -7.83 36.03 3.62
CA THR A 436 -8.44 35.07 4.56
C THR A 436 -7.47 34.68 5.67
N GLU A 437 -6.18 34.47 5.37
CA GLU A 437 -5.11 34.24 6.36
C GLU A 437 -4.96 35.43 7.31
N THR A 438 -4.96 36.65 6.78
CA THR A 438 -4.85 37.87 7.59
C THR A 438 -6.05 38.00 8.53
N PHE A 439 -7.24 37.68 8.05
CA PHE A 439 -8.45 37.66 8.87
C PHE A 439 -8.38 36.58 9.96
N TYR A 440 -7.93 35.35 9.63
CA TYR A 440 -7.72 34.28 10.60
C TYR A 440 -6.75 34.69 11.71
N LEU A 441 -5.60 35.27 11.35
CA LEU A 441 -4.59 35.73 12.32
C LEU A 441 -5.12 36.85 13.23
N THR A 442 -5.91 37.76 12.67
CA THR A 442 -6.57 38.83 13.45
C THR A 442 -7.52 38.22 14.49
N LYS A 443 -8.35 37.25 14.09
CA LYS A 443 -9.27 36.56 15.00
C LYS A 443 -8.55 35.67 16.02
N LEU A 444 -7.43 35.07 15.65
CA LEU A 444 -6.59 34.31 16.58
C LEU A 444 -6.01 35.22 17.66
N GLN A 445 -5.53 36.41 17.28
CA GLN A 445 -5.04 37.41 18.22
C GLN A 445 -6.14 37.86 19.19
N GLU A 446 -7.33 38.18 18.69
CA GLU A 446 -8.50 38.52 19.51
C GLU A 446 -8.81 37.38 20.50
N TYR A 447 -8.90 36.13 20.02
CA TYR A 447 -9.19 34.96 20.84
C TYR A 447 -8.14 34.73 21.95
N LEU A 448 -6.85 34.78 21.60
CA LEU A 448 -5.75 34.61 22.56
C LEU A 448 -5.75 35.72 23.62
N SER A 449 -6.07 36.95 23.23
CA SER A 449 -6.20 38.07 24.17
C SER A 449 -7.38 37.88 25.13
N GLY A 450 -8.55 37.46 24.62
CA GLY A 450 -9.73 37.13 25.42
C GLY A 450 -9.46 35.99 26.40
N ARG A 451 -8.84 34.90 25.94
CA ARG A 451 -8.46 33.75 26.77
C ARG A 451 -7.49 34.14 27.89
N SER A 452 -6.54 35.04 27.63
CA SER A 452 -5.64 35.57 28.66
C SER A 452 -6.38 36.37 29.74
N ILE A 453 -7.39 37.15 29.36
CA ILE A 453 -8.23 37.90 30.30
C ILE A 453 -9.09 36.94 31.12
N LEU A 454 -9.71 35.94 30.49
CA LEU A 454 -10.50 34.91 31.17
C LEU A 454 -9.68 34.20 32.25
N ALA A 455 -8.50 33.69 31.91
CA ALA A 455 -7.63 33.01 32.88
C ALA A 455 -7.31 33.90 34.11
N LYS A 456 -7.10 35.21 33.91
CA LYS A 456 -6.83 36.16 35.00
C LYS A 456 -8.06 36.48 35.84
N LEU A 457 -9.24 36.59 35.22
CA LEU A 457 -10.50 36.88 35.93
C LEU A 457 -10.96 35.64 36.71
N GLN A 458 -10.89 34.47 36.08
CA GLN A 458 -11.26 33.20 36.68
C GLN A 458 -10.40 32.89 37.90
N ALA A 459 -9.07 32.97 37.80
CA ALA A 459 -8.19 32.75 38.95
C ALA A 459 -8.46 33.73 40.12
N LYS A 460 -8.83 34.99 39.83
CA LYS A 460 -9.21 35.97 40.87
C LYS A 460 -10.56 35.65 41.48
N HIS A 461 -11.53 35.24 40.66
CA HIS A 461 -12.87 34.87 41.12
C HIS A 461 -12.81 33.65 42.03
N GLU A 462 -12.13 32.58 41.59
CA GLU A 462 -11.93 31.35 42.35
C GLU A 462 -11.29 31.64 43.73
N LYS A 463 -10.22 32.44 43.77
CA LYS A 463 -9.57 32.81 45.05
C LYS A 463 -10.45 33.63 45.99
N LEU A 464 -11.27 34.54 45.46
CA LEU A 464 -12.22 35.30 46.29
C LEU A 464 -13.39 34.44 46.76
N GLN A 465 -13.85 33.51 45.92
CA GLN A 465 -14.93 32.59 46.25
C GLN A 465 -14.49 31.58 47.32
N GLU A 466 -13.28 31.03 47.21
CA GLU A 466 -12.65 30.22 48.27
C GLU A 466 -12.59 30.99 49.59
N ALA A 467 -12.16 32.25 49.56
CA ALA A 467 -12.05 33.10 50.75
C ALA A 467 -13.42 33.41 51.38
N LEU A 468 -14.43 33.73 50.57
CA LEU A 468 -15.80 33.98 51.04
C LEU A 468 -16.41 32.73 51.67
N GLN A 469 -16.24 31.55 51.05
CA GLN A 469 -16.73 30.28 51.62
C GLN A 469 -16.04 29.94 52.95
N ARG A 470 -14.75 30.27 53.10
CA ARG A 470 -14.03 30.12 54.38
C ARG A 470 -14.54 31.10 55.43
N GLY A 471 -14.66 32.39 55.08
CA GLY A 471 -15.22 33.40 55.98
C GLY A 471 -16.65 33.09 56.44
N ASP A 472 -17.50 32.59 55.54
CA ASP A 472 -18.87 32.16 55.89
C ASP A 472 -18.86 30.96 56.87
N LYS A 473 -17.92 30.02 56.73
CA LYS A 473 -17.75 28.92 57.70
C LYS A 473 -17.30 29.43 59.06
N GLU A 474 -16.34 30.36 59.10
CA GLU A 474 -15.87 30.98 60.36
C GLU A 474 -16.97 31.81 61.03
N GLU A 475 -17.74 32.61 60.28
CA GLU A 475 -18.91 33.35 60.81
C GLU A 475 -20.00 32.41 61.33
N GLN A 476 -20.23 31.29 60.65
CA GLN A 476 -21.14 30.26 61.13
C GLN A 476 -20.64 29.70 62.46
N GLU A 477 -19.37 29.32 62.60
CA GLU A 477 -18.79 28.88 63.88
C GLU A 477 -18.84 29.96 64.99
N VAL A 478 -18.65 31.24 64.67
CA VAL A 478 -18.71 32.35 65.64
C VAL A 478 -20.17 32.67 66.05
N SER A 479 -21.13 32.58 65.13
CA SER A 479 -22.58 32.65 65.42
C SER A 479 -23.04 31.47 66.29
N TRP A 480 -22.53 30.28 66.01
CA TRP A 480 -22.74 29.08 66.82
C TRP A 480 -22.14 29.21 68.23
N THR A 481 -21.01 29.90 68.42
CA THR A 481 -20.43 30.16 69.75
C THR A 481 -21.14 31.26 70.54
N GLN A 482 -21.74 32.27 69.89
CA GLN A 482 -22.50 33.34 70.58
C GLN A 482 -23.94 32.93 70.93
N TYR A 483 -24.59 32.09 70.13
CA TYR A 483 -25.93 31.56 70.41
C TYR A 483 -25.91 30.47 71.51
N THR A 484 -24.83 29.70 71.61
CA THR A 484 -24.69 28.62 72.61
C THR A 484 -24.37 29.12 74.03
N GLN A 485 -23.84 30.34 74.21
CA GLN A 485 -23.53 30.86 75.56
C GLN A 485 -24.73 31.31 76.39
N ARG A 486 -25.90 31.60 75.80
CA ARG A 486 -27.04 32.18 76.55
C ARG A 486 -28.17 31.21 76.90
N LYS A 487 -28.11 29.94 76.50
CA LYS A 487 -29.23 29.02 76.78
C LYS A 487 -28.91 27.53 76.94
N PHE A 488 -27.78 27.14 77.53
CA PHE A 488 -27.62 25.77 78.07
C PHE A 488 -26.89 25.72 79.42
N GLN A 489 -27.25 26.62 80.33
CA GLN A 489 -27.37 26.29 81.76
C GLN A 489 -28.82 25.93 82.04
N LYS A 490 -29.26 24.76 81.58
CA LYS A 490 -30.46 24.03 82.03
C LYS A 490 -30.56 22.76 81.19
N SER A 491 -30.60 21.62 81.87
CA SER A 491 -30.78 20.28 81.30
C SER A 491 -29.62 19.80 80.42
N ARG A 492 -28.58 19.28 81.07
CA ARG A 492 -27.79 18.19 80.48
C ARG A 492 -28.73 17.01 80.29
N GLN A 493 -29.36 16.88 79.12
CA GLN A 493 -29.76 15.56 78.66
C GLN A 493 -28.46 14.81 78.34
N PRO A 494 -28.17 13.66 78.97
CA PRO A 494 -27.02 12.88 78.58
C PRO A 494 -27.32 12.27 77.20
N ARG A 495 -26.84 12.89 76.13
CA ARG A 495 -26.83 12.26 74.79
C ARG A 495 -25.70 11.22 74.79
N PRO A 496 -25.94 10.01 74.26
CA PRO A 496 -25.12 8.88 74.63
C PRO A 496 -23.70 9.07 74.13
N SER A 497 -22.75 9.08 75.08
CA SER A 497 -21.34 8.78 74.83
C SER A 497 -21.25 7.71 73.77
N SER A 498 -20.51 7.94 72.68
CA SER A 498 -20.10 6.95 71.67
C SER A 498 -21.02 5.72 71.70
N GLN A 499 -22.12 5.70 70.93
CA GLN A 499 -23.11 4.61 71.00
C GLN A 499 -22.47 3.21 70.87
N TYR A 500 -21.21 3.14 70.42
CA TYR A 500 -20.39 1.93 70.33
C TYR A 500 -19.22 2.02 71.32
N ASN A 501 -19.09 1.05 72.23
CA ASN A 501 -17.95 0.91 73.16
C ASN A 501 -16.64 0.47 72.45
N GLN A 502 -16.53 0.69 71.14
CA GLN A 502 -15.47 0.21 70.24
C GLN A 502 -14.91 1.40 69.47
N ARG A 503 -13.58 1.50 69.33
CA ARG A 503 -12.98 2.50 68.44
C ARG A 503 -13.28 2.14 66.99
N LEU A 504 -13.65 3.13 66.17
CA LEU A 504 -13.89 2.93 64.74
C LEU A 504 -12.58 2.67 63.97
N PHE A 505 -11.61 3.57 64.09
CA PHE A 505 -10.25 3.39 63.57
C PHE A 505 -9.36 2.80 64.67
N GLY A 506 -8.43 1.91 64.34
CA GLY A 506 -7.59 1.25 65.35
C GLY A 506 -8.30 0.17 66.18
N GLY A 507 -9.53 -0.21 65.82
CA GLY A 507 -10.35 -1.14 66.58
C GLY A 507 -10.59 -2.48 65.88
N ASP A 508 -11.29 -3.36 66.59
CA ASP A 508 -11.73 -4.67 66.09
C ASP A 508 -13.06 -4.49 65.32
N MET A 509 -13.02 -4.65 63.99
CA MET A 509 -14.19 -4.44 63.13
C MET A 509 -15.34 -5.40 63.46
N GLU A 510 -15.04 -6.65 63.83
CA GLU A 510 -16.08 -7.63 64.16
C GLU A 510 -16.84 -7.18 65.40
N LYS A 511 -16.11 -6.75 66.45
CA LYS A 511 -16.75 -6.24 67.66
C LYS A 511 -17.47 -4.91 67.41
N PHE A 512 -16.94 -4.04 66.54
CA PHE A 512 -17.62 -2.82 66.13
C PHE A 512 -18.98 -3.12 65.50
N ILE A 513 -19.02 -3.99 64.48
CA ILE A 513 -20.24 -4.42 63.78
C ILE A 513 -21.26 -5.03 64.76
N GLN A 514 -20.81 -5.88 65.68
CA GLN A 514 -21.68 -6.46 66.72
C GLN A 514 -22.27 -5.39 67.65
N SER A 515 -21.47 -4.39 68.04
CA SER A 515 -21.94 -3.32 68.92
C SER A 515 -22.81 -2.28 68.21
N SER A 516 -22.60 -2.08 66.90
CA SER A 516 -23.28 -1.05 66.14
C SER A 516 -24.52 -1.51 65.39
N GLY A 517 -24.64 -2.81 65.14
CA GLY A 517 -25.69 -3.35 64.29
C GLY A 517 -25.52 -2.95 62.82
N GLN A 518 -24.41 -2.29 62.44
CA GLN A 518 -24.11 -1.94 61.06
C GLN A 518 -23.39 -3.12 60.38
N PRO A 519 -24.04 -3.88 59.48
CA PRO A 519 -23.40 -5.02 58.82
C PRO A 519 -22.20 -4.60 57.96
N VAL A 520 -22.20 -3.37 57.45
CA VAL A 520 -21.04 -2.69 56.87
C VAL A 520 -20.86 -1.37 57.64
N PRO A 521 -19.68 -1.09 58.21
CA PRO A 521 -19.45 0.17 58.94
C PRO A 521 -19.72 1.40 58.07
N LEU A 522 -20.38 2.41 58.64
CA LEU A 522 -20.80 3.63 57.93
C LEU A 522 -19.65 4.31 57.17
N VAL A 523 -18.43 4.30 57.72
CA VAL A 523 -17.24 4.84 57.04
C VAL A 523 -16.95 4.12 55.72
N VAL A 524 -17.14 2.80 55.66
CA VAL A 524 -16.93 2.02 54.44
C VAL A 524 -18.04 2.30 53.44
N GLU A 525 -19.30 2.24 53.89
CA GLU A 525 -20.47 2.45 53.06
C GLU A 525 -20.50 3.87 52.47
N SER A 526 -20.27 4.89 53.30
CA SER A 526 -20.32 6.28 52.87
C SER A 526 -19.15 6.66 51.96
N CYS A 527 -17.92 6.22 52.25
CA CYS A 527 -16.78 6.45 51.34
C CYS A 527 -16.98 5.78 49.98
N ILE A 528 -17.44 4.52 49.96
CA ILE A 528 -17.71 3.79 48.72
C ILE A 528 -18.85 4.45 47.94
N ARG A 529 -19.94 4.84 48.60
CA ARG A 529 -21.05 5.57 48.00
C ARG A 529 -20.59 6.90 47.39
N PHE A 530 -19.78 7.66 48.11
CA PHE A 530 -19.27 8.95 47.64
C PHE A 530 -18.37 8.80 46.40
N ILE A 531 -17.49 7.79 46.39
CA ILE A 531 -16.63 7.51 45.23
C ILE A 531 -17.45 6.92 44.07
N ASN A 532 -18.47 6.11 44.34
CA ASN A 532 -19.37 5.62 43.29
C ASN A 532 -20.14 6.75 42.62
N LEU A 533 -20.61 7.74 43.39
CA LEU A 533 -21.38 8.86 42.87
C LEU A 533 -20.53 9.87 42.10
N ASN A 534 -19.31 10.13 42.57
CA ASN A 534 -18.52 11.27 42.09
C ASN A 534 -17.15 10.92 41.50
N GLY A 535 -16.64 9.70 41.75
CA GLY A 535 -15.22 9.37 41.57
C GLY A 535 -14.92 8.17 40.68
N LEU A 536 -15.91 7.57 39.99
CA LEU A 536 -15.66 6.43 39.09
C LEU A 536 -14.75 6.82 37.92
N GLN A 537 -14.80 8.07 37.48
CA GLN A 537 -13.98 8.65 36.41
C GLN A 537 -12.76 9.44 36.90
N HIS A 538 -12.55 9.54 38.22
CA HIS A 538 -11.48 10.36 38.78
C HIS A 538 -10.12 9.72 38.54
N GLU A 539 -9.29 10.35 37.71
CA GLU A 539 -7.99 9.83 37.30
C GLU A 539 -7.09 9.53 38.49
N GLY A 540 -6.61 8.30 38.57
CA GLY A 540 -5.70 7.87 39.64
C GLY A 540 -6.35 7.76 41.02
N ILE A 541 -7.68 7.62 41.12
CA ILE A 541 -8.38 7.35 42.38
C ILE A 541 -7.71 6.19 43.15
N PHE A 542 -7.55 6.34 44.47
CA PHE A 542 -6.74 5.47 45.36
C PHE A 542 -5.21 5.49 45.15
N ARG A 543 -4.69 5.87 43.97
CA ARG A 543 -3.25 6.02 43.73
C ARG A 543 -2.74 7.38 44.20
N VAL A 544 -3.46 8.45 43.88
CA VAL A 544 -3.18 9.82 44.35
C VAL A 544 -3.53 9.90 45.83
N SER A 545 -2.63 10.47 46.64
CA SER A 545 -2.86 10.65 48.07
C SER A 545 -3.55 11.99 48.31
N GLY A 546 -4.69 11.97 49.00
CA GLY A 546 -5.35 13.19 49.45
C GLY A 546 -4.54 13.97 50.49
N ALA A 547 -4.94 15.22 50.70
CA ALA A 547 -4.35 16.10 51.69
C ALA A 547 -4.47 15.47 53.10
N GLN A 548 -3.36 15.25 53.78
CA GLN A 548 -3.33 14.50 55.06
C GLN A 548 -4.14 15.18 56.17
N LEU A 549 -4.19 16.52 56.18
CA LEU A 549 -5.04 17.30 57.06
C LEU A 549 -6.52 16.93 56.85
N ARG A 550 -6.98 16.96 55.59
CA ARG A 550 -8.35 16.64 55.19
C ARG A 550 -8.73 15.19 55.47
N VAL A 551 -7.81 14.26 55.23
CA VAL A 551 -7.98 12.84 55.61
C VAL A 551 -8.20 12.71 57.12
N SER A 552 -7.44 13.47 57.93
CA SER A 552 -7.57 13.45 59.39
C SER A 552 -8.89 14.06 59.85
N GLU A 553 -9.33 15.18 59.26
CA GLU A 553 -10.62 15.82 59.56
C GLU A 553 -11.80 14.88 59.28
N ILE A 554 -11.81 14.23 58.11
CA ILE A 554 -12.87 13.29 57.71
C ILE A 554 -12.86 12.06 58.64
N ARG A 555 -11.66 11.54 58.97
CA ARG A 555 -11.51 10.45 59.96
C ARG A 555 -12.11 10.84 61.31
N ASP A 556 -11.76 12.01 61.83
CA ASP A 556 -12.18 12.46 63.17
C ASP A 556 -13.70 12.70 63.23
N ALA A 557 -14.31 13.15 62.14
CA ALA A 557 -15.77 13.25 62.03
C ALA A 557 -16.43 11.86 62.12
N PHE A 558 -15.92 10.87 61.38
CA PHE A 558 -16.41 9.49 61.50
C PHE A 558 -16.20 8.90 62.91
N GLU A 559 -15.08 9.19 63.58
CA GLU A 559 -14.86 8.76 64.98
C GLU A 559 -15.85 9.39 65.97
N ARG A 560 -16.33 10.61 65.69
CA ARG A 560 -17.41 11.25 66.47
C ARG A 560 -18.79 10.66 66.18
N GLY A 561 -18.92 9.80 65.17
CA GLY A 561 -20.19 9.22 64.71
C GLY A 561 -20.94 10.12 63.72
N GLU A 562 -20.28 11.11 63.12
CA GLU A 562 -20.80 11.96 62.06
C GLU A 562 -20.54 11.33 60.68
N ASP A 563 -21.34 11.68 59.66
CA ASP A 563 -21.04 11.37 58.25
C ASP A 563 -20.67 12.65 57.49
N PRO A 564 -19.36 12.99 57.38
CA PRO A 564 -18.92 14.21 56.71
C PRO A 564 -19.16 14.19 55.19
N LEU A 565 -19.58 13.06 54.60
CA LEU A 565 -19.76 12.92 53.15
C LEU A 565 -21.19 13.22 52.67
N VAL A 566 -22.13 13.46 53.58
CA VAL A 566 -23.52 13.82 53.21
C VAL A 566 -23.61 15.30 52.81
N GLU A 567 -22.96 16.20 53.55
CA GLU A 567 -23.00 17.66 53.28
C GLU A 567 -21.62 18.34 53.29
N GLY A 568 -20.55 17.65 53.74
CA GLY A 568 -19.27 18.27 54.06
C GLY A 568 -18.14 18.08 53.04
N CYS A 569 -18.32 17.21 52.03
CA CYS A 569 -17.28 16.88 51.03
C CYS A 569 -17.77 17.10 49.61
N THR A 570 -16.86 17.52 48.73
CA THR A 570 -17.11 17.76 47.30
C THR A 570 -16.24 16.87 46.42
N ALA A 571 -16.43 16.89 45.10
CA ALA A 571 -15.59 16.12 44.18
C ALA A 571 -14.07 16.41 44.35
N HIS A 572 -13.67 17.60 44.83
CA HIS A 572 -12.27 17.92 45.13
C HIS A 572 -11.68 17.11 46.31
N ASP A 573 -12.54 16.55 47.17
CA ASP A 573 -12.12 15.74 48.31
C ASP A 573 -11.92 14.25 47.96
N LEU A 574 -12.13 13.83 46.71
CA LEU A 574 -12.12 12.41 46.31
C LEU A 574 -10.85 11.66 46.73
N ASP A 575 -9.67 12.25 46.54
CA ASP A 575 -8.39 11.65 46.95
C ASP A 575 -8.26 11.55 48.47
N SER A 576 -8.87 12.48 49.21
CA SER A 576 -8.92 12.46 50.68
C SER A 576 -9.90 11.39 51.17
N VAL A 577 -11.07 11.25 50.55
CA VAL A 577 -12.06 10.21 50.85
C VAL A 577 -11.50 8.81 50.55
N ALA A 578 -10.84 8.64 49.40
CA ALA A 578 -10.10 7.42 49.07
C ALA A 578 -8.98 7.13 50.08
N GLY A 579 -8.31 8.18 50.56
CA GLY A 579 -7.34 8.10 51.64
C GLY A 579 -7.92 7.61 52.96
N VAL A 580 -9.09 8.10 53.36
CA VAL A 580 -9.81 7.70 54.59
C VAL A 580 -10.24 6.24 54.52
N LEU A 581 -10.78 5.79 53.38
CA LEU A 581 -11.17 4.39 53.20
C LEU A 581 -9.97 3.45 53.33
N LYS A 582 -8.83 3.79 52.71
CA LYS A 582 -7.58 3.01 52.89
C LYS A 582 -7.10 3.07 54.33
N LEU A 583 -7.16 4.24 54.98
CA LEU A 583 -6.73 4.41 56.36
C LEU A 583 -7.56 3.56 57.32
N TYR A 584 -8.87 3.48 57.11
CA TYR A 584 -9.78 2.64 57.90
C TYR A 584 -9.29 1.19 57.89
N PHE A 585 -9.18 0.57 56.71
CA PHE A 585 -8.76 -0.82 56.59
C PHE A 585 -7.33 -1.07 57.09
N ARG A 586 -6.41 -0.12 56.87
CA ARG A 586 -5.02 -0.22 57.36
C ARG A 586 -4.92 -0.16 58.88
N SER A 587 -5.87 0.51 59.54
CA SER A 587 -5.85 0.74 60.99
C SER A 587 -6.51 -0.36 61.81
N LEU A 588 -7.22 -1.31 61.20
CA LEU A 588 -7.96 -2.33 61.94
C LEU A 588 -7.03 -3.26 62.72
N GLU A 589 -7.44 -3.61 63.95
CA GLU A 589 -6.74 -4.55 64.82
C GLU A 589 -7.72 -5.62 65.34
N PRO A 590 -7.68 -6.86 64.81
CA PRO A 590 -6.78 -7.38 63.77
C PRO A 590 -7.09 -6.87 62.35
N PRO A 591 -6.14 -6.92 61.40
CA PRO A 591 -6.38 -6.59 59.99
C PRO A 591 -7.38 -7.57 59.35
N LEU A 592 -8.05 -7.15 58.27
CA LEU A 592 -9.06 -7.96 57.57
C LEU A 592 -8.53 -9.31 57.08
N PHE A 593 -7.26 -9.37 56.70
CA PHE A 593 -6.52 -10.60 56.46
C PHE A 593 -5.56 -10.84 57.62
N PRO A 594 -5.91 -11.73 58.57
CA PRO A 594 -5.05 -12.07 59.69
C PRO A 594 -3.67 -12.60 59.27
N PRO A 595 -2.60 -12.28 60.02
CA PRO A 595 -1.24 -12.67 59.65
C PRO A 595 -1.01 -14.20 59.62
N ASP A 596 -1.84 -14.99 60.32
CA ASP A 596 -1.83 -16.45 60.26
C ASP A 596 -2.31 -17.00 58.91
N LEU A 597 -3.17 -16.28 58.19
CA LEU A 597 -3.59 -16.65 56.83
C LEU A 597 -2.66 -16.11 55.75
N PHE A 598 -1.79 -15.15 56.08
CA PHE A 598 -0.94 -14.45 55.11
C PHE A 598 -0.10 -15.43 54.26
N GLY A 599 0.56 -16.40 54.91
CA GLY A 599 1.41 -17.38 54.20
C GLY A 599 0.63 -18.28 53.24
N GLU A 600 -0.52 -18.81 53.67
CA GLU A 600 -1.37 -19.68 52.84
C GLU A 600 -1.99 -18.91 51.66
N LEU A 601 -2.45 -17.68 51.92
CA LEU A 601 -2.98 -16.80 50.88
C LEU A 601 -1.92 -16.44 49.84
N LEU A 602 -0.68 -16.17 50.28
CA LEU A 602 0.40 -15.84 49.36
C LEU A 602 0.84 -17.04 48.52
N ALA A 603 0.83 -18.27 49.07
CA ALA A 603 1.10 -19.49 48.32
C ALA A 603 0.11 -19.70 47.16
N SER A 604 -1.14 -19.22 47.30
CA SER A 604 -2.13 -19.27 46.22
C SER A 604 -1.71 -18.48 44.97
N SER A 605 -0.92 -17.43 45.12
CA SER A 605 -0.45 -16.60 43.99
C SER A 605 0.48 -17.38 43.03
N GLU A 606 1.12 -18.46 43.51
CA GLU A 606 2.03 -19.31 42.73
C GLU A 606 1.28 -20.29 41.81
N LEU A 607 -0.04 -20.45 41.97
CA LEU A 607 -0.86 -21.32 41.12
C LEU A 607 -1.03 -20.68 39.73
N GLU A 608 -0.55 -21.33 38.67
CA GLU A 608 -0.60 -20.81 37.30
C GLU A 608 -2.05 -20.71 36.77
N ALA A 609 -2.89 -21.70 37.07
CA ALA A 609 -4.26 -21.73 36.60
C ALA A 609 -5.16 -20.80 37.42
N THR A 610 -5.72 -19.77 36.76
CA THR A 610 -6.63 -18.79 37.39
C THR A 610 -7.81 -19.44 38.11
N ALA A 611 -8.38 -20.50 37.55
CA ALA A 611 -9.53 -21.20 38.15
C ALA A 611 -9.14 -21.92 39.45
N GLU A 612 -8.00 -22.61 39.47
CA GLU A 612 -7.48 -23.29 40.67
C GLU A 612 -7.10 -22.29 41.75
N ARG A 613 -6.49 -21.16 41.35
CA ARG A 613 -6.18 -20.05 42.24
C ARG A 613 -7.43 -19.50 42.91
N VAL A 614 -8.48 -19.22 42.14
CA VAL A 614 -9.76 -18.69 42.64
C VAL A 614 -10.44 -19.66 43.60
N GLU A 615 -10.44 -20.97 43.30
CA GLU A 615 -11.00 -21.99 44.19
C GLU A 615 -10.19 -22.15 45.49
N HIS A 616 -8.86 -22.08 45.39
CA HIS A 616 -7.98 -22.14 46.56
C HIS A 616 -8.15 -20.91 47.47
N VAL A 617 -8.15 -19.71 46.89
CA VAL A 617 -8.41 -18.45 47.62
C VAL A 617 -9.79 -18.47 48.25
N SER A 618 -10.83 -18.88 47.52
CA SER A 618 -12.19 -18.98 48.07
C SER A 618 -12.26 -19.89 49.30
N ARG A 619 -11.62 -21.06 49.26
CA ARG A 619 -11.54 -21.97 50.43
C ARG A 619 -10.84 -21.33 51.63
N LEU A 620 -9.78 -20.55 51.42
CA LEU A 620 -9.09 -19.85 52.50
C LEU A 620 -9.94 -18.71 53.08
N LEU A 621 -10.68 -17.98 52.24
CA LEU A 621 -11.56 -16.89 52.68
C LEU A 621 -12.66 -17.39 53.62
N TRP A 622 -13.18 -18.61 53.46
CA TRP A 622 -14.15 -19.21 54.38
C TRP A 622 -13.66 -19.36 55.84
N ARG A 623 -12.35 -19.20 56.10
CA ARG A 623 -11.79 -19.19 57.47
C ARG A 623 -11.97 -17.83 58.17
N LEU A 624 -12.30 -16.77 57.44
CA LEU A 624 -12.55 -15.45 57.99
C LEU A 624 -13.95 -15.37 58.64
N PRO A 625 -14.15 -14.53 59.67
CA PRO A 625 -15.46 -14.32 60.27
C PRO A 625 -16.49 -13.80 59.26
N ALA A 626 -17.76 -14.21 59.44
CA ALA A 626 -18.87 -13.80 58.57
C ALA A 626 -18.99 -12.27 58.38
N PRO A 627 -18.88 -11.43 59.43
CA PRO A 627 -18.93 -9.97 59.25
C PRO A 627 -17.78 -9.43 58.38
N VAL A 628 -16.58 -10.00 58.51
CA VAL A 628 -15.40 -9.64 57.72
C VAL A 628 -15.62 -9.99 56.25
N LEU A 629 -16.19 -11.17 55.97
CA LEU A 629 -16.52 -11.60 54.61
C LEU A 629 -17.57 -10.71 53.94
N VAL A 630 -18.57 -10.22 54.67
CA VAL A 630 -19.57 -9.29 54.12
C VAL A 630 -18.93 -7.97 53.70
N VAL A 631 -18.06 -7.39 54.55
CA VAL A 631 -17.34 -6.15 54.24
C VAL A 631 -16.36 -6.33 53.08
N LEU A 632 -15.61 -7.43 53.05
CA LEU A 632 -14.71 -7.75 51.95
C LEU A 632 -15.46 -7.95 50.63
N ARG A 633 -16.58 -8.68 50.65
CA ARG A 633 -17.46 -8.83 49.47
C ARG A 633 -17.92 -7.47 48.97
N TYR A 634 -18.40 -6.60 49.86
CA TYR A 634 -18.83 -5.25 49.51
C TYR A 634 -17.70 -4.42 48.88
N LEU A 635 -16.51 -4.41 49.51
CA LEU A 635 -15.33 -3.70 49.02
C LEU A 635 -14.87 -4.19 47.64
N PHE A 636 -14.70 -5.51 47.46
CA PHE A 636 -14.16 -6.05 46.21
C PHE A 636 -15.16 -6.02 45.06
N THR A 637 -16.48 -6.11 45.32
CA THR A 637 -17.49 -5.84 44.29
C THR A 637 -17.44 -4.36 43.85
N PHE A 638 -17.22 -3.42 44.77
CA PHE A 638 -16.98 -2.01 44.43
C PHE A 638 -15.70 -1.82 43.61
N LEU A 639 -14.57 -2.41 44.04
CA LEU A 639 -13.30 -2.28 43.30
C LEU A 639 -13.38 -2.92 41.90
N ASN A 640 -14.13 -4.01 41.74
CA ASN A 640 -14.41 -4.59 40.43
C ASN A 640 -15.21 -3.63 39.54
N HIS A 641 -16.22 -2.96 40.10
CA HIS A 641 -16.98 -1.96 39.38
C HIS A 641 -16.13 -0.74 39.01
N LEU A 642 -15.30 -0.25 39.94
CA LEU A 642 -14.38 0.84 39.67
C LEU A 642 -13.37 0.51 38.56
N ALA A 643 -12.87 -0.73 38.54
CA ALA A 643 -11.97 -1.21 37.49
C ALA A 643 -12.63 -1.30 36.10
N GLN A 644 -13.97 -1.32 36.00
CA GLN A 644 -14.68 -1.25 34.71
C GLN A 644 -14.57 0.13 34.04
N TYR A 645 -14.16 1.16 34.80
CA TYR A 645 -13.89 2.51 34.33
C TYR A 645 -12.38 2.78 34.16
N SER A 646 -11.55 1.73 34.07
CA SER A 646 -10.09 1.87 33.94
C SER A 646 -9.65 2.64 32.69
N ASP A 647 -10.51 2.72 31.67
CA ASP A 647 -10.32 3.54 30.46
C ASP A 647 -10.42 5.05 30.74
N GLU A 648 -11.13 5.46 31.80
CA GLU A 648 -11.32 6.86 32.17
C GLU A 648 -10.51 7.24 33.42
N ASN A 649 -10.58 6.43 34.47
CA ASN A 649 -9.87 6.71 35.73
C ASN A 649 -8.41 6.23 35.74
N MET A 650 -7.94 5.52 34.70
CA MET A 650 -6.57 5.00 34.58
C MET A 650 -6.15 3.98 35.67
N MET A 651 -7.12 3.39 36.38
CA MET A 651 -6.93 2.44 37.48
C MET A 651 -7.48 1.05 37.11
N ASP A 652 -6.66 0.29 36.40
CA ASP A 652 -6.93 -1.11 36.09
C ASP A 652 -6.85 -2.01 37.36
N PRO A 653 -7.31 -3.27 37.31
CA PRO A 653 -7.30 -4.16 38.47
C PRO A 653 -5.91 -4.32 39.12
N TYR A 654 -4.83 -4.22 38.34
CA TYR A 654 -3.47 -4.30 38.86
C TYR A 654 -3.07 -3.04 39.62
N ASN A 655 -3.33 -1.84 39.08
CA ASN A 655 -3.07 -0.56 39.74
C ASN A 655 -3.85 -0.42 41.05
N LEU A 656 -5.11 -0.85 41.08
CA LEU A 656 -5.90 -0.92 42.31
C LEU A 656 -5.30 -1.91 43.32
N ALA A 657 -4.83 -3.07 42.85
CA ALA A 657 -4.17 -4.05 43.69
C ALA A 657 -2.86 -3.52 44.32
N VAL A 658 -2.08 -2.73 43.59
CA VAL A 658 -0.88 -2.05 44.11
C VAL A 658 -1.25 -1.10 45.25
N CYS A 659 -2.40 -0.43 45.18
CA CYS A 659 -2.86 0.52 46.20
C CYS A 659 -3.44 -0.18 47.45
N PHE A 660 -4.21 -1.25 47.25
CA PHE A 660 -4.88 -1.98 48.33
C PHE A 660 -4.04 -3.09 48.95
N GLY A 661 -3.04 -3.62 48.24
CA GLY A 661 -2.15 -4.69 48.73
C GLY A 661 -1.55 -4.40 50.10
N PRO A 662 -0.75 -3.32 50.24
CA PRO A 662 -0.17 -2.93 51.54
C PRO A 662 -1.21 -2.52 52.59
N THR A 663 -2.43 -2.17 52.16
CA THR A 663 -3.52 -1.72 53.04
C THR A 663 -4.24 -2.90 53.69
N LEU A 664 -4.48 -3.98 52.93
CA LEU A 664 -5.27 -5.14 53.36
C LEU A 664 -4.40 -6.29 53.89
N LEU A 665 -3.20 -6.47 53.34
CA LEU A 665 -2.29 -7.58 53.65
C LEU A 665 -0.94 -7.04 54.16
N PRO A 666 -0.89 -6.52 55.40
CA PRO A 666 0.36 -6.07 55.99
C PRO A 666 1.35 -7.23 56.13
N VAL A 667 2.57 -7.03 55.63
CA VAL A 667 3.62 -8.05 55.65
C VAL A 667 4.03 -8.34 57.10
N PRO A 668 4.01 -9.59 57.58
CA PRO A 668 4.41 -9.95 58.94
C PRO A 668 5.84 -9.50 59.27
N ALA A 669 6.06 -9.05 60.50
CA ALA A 669 7.35 -8.59 60.98
C ALA A 669 8.43 -9.67 60.78
N GLY A 670 9.53 -9.32 60.10
CA GLY A 670 10.65 -10.22 59.80
C GLY A 670 10.70 -10.74 58.36
N GLN A 671 9.68 -10.49 57.54
CA GLN A 671 9.71 -10.76 56.09
C GLN A 671 10.06 -9.49 55.30
N ASP A 672 10.64 -9.65 54.11
CA ASP A 672 10.98 -8.52 53.24
C ASP A 672 9.73 -8.03 52.47
N PRO A 673 9.23 -6.82 52.76
CA PRO A 673 8.03 -6.31 52.08
C PRO A 673 8.24 -6.12 50.57
N VAL A 674 9.45 -5.77 50.13
CA VAL A 674 9.73 -5.52 48.70
C VAL A 674 9.68 -6.84 47.92
N ALA A 675 10.26 -7.91 48.47
CA ALA A 675 10.27 -9.23 47.84
C ALA A 675 8.87 -9.86 47.73
N LEU A 676 7.94 -9.50 48.62
CA LEU A 676 6.59 -10.08 48.63
C LEU A 676 5.55 -9.24 47.87
N GLN A 677 5.85 -7.97 47.58
CA GLN A 677 4.93 -7.02 46.97
C GLN A 677 4.27 -7.56 45.69
N GLY A 678 5.04 -8.18 44.79
CA GLY A 678 4.50 -8.73 43.53
C GLY A 678 3.44 -9.81 43.75
N ARG A 679 3.67 -10.71 44.71
CA ARG A 679 2.72 -11.79 45.08
C ARG A 679 1.48 -11.24 45.78
N VAL A 680 1.66 -10.25 46.67
CA VAL A 680 0.54 -9.55 47.32
C VAL A 680 -0.36 -8.87 46.28
N ASN A 681 0.24 -8.15 45.33
CA ASN A 681 -0.50 -7.48 44.25
C ASN A 681 -1.27 -8.50 43.39
N GLN A 682 -0.66 -9.63 43.04
CA GLN A 682 -1.32 -10.67 42.24
C GLN A 682 -2.52 -11.30 42.97
N LEU A 683 -2.41 -11.50 44.28
CA LEU A 683 -3.53 -11.98 45.11
C LEU A 683 -4.68 -10.97 45.12
N VAL A 684 -4.40 -9.69 45.42
CA VAL A 684 -5.43 -8.64 45.46
C VAL A 684 -6.06 -8.42 44.09
N GLN A 685 -5.27 -8.48 43.01
CA GLN A 685 -5.79 -8.43 41.65
C GLN A 685 -6.78 -9.57 41.38
N THR A 686 -6.47 -10.79 41.83
CA THR A 686 -7.38 -11.95 41.69
C THR A 686 -8.71 -11.70 42.41
N LEU A 687 -8.67 -11.08 43.60
CA LEU A 687 -9.87 -10.70 44.37
C LEU A 687 -10.70 -9.60 43.68
N ILE A 688 -10.05 -8.62 43.02
CA ILE A 688 -10.73 -7.55 42.27
C ILE A 688 -11.36 -8.08 40.98
N VAL A 689 -10.70 -8.99 40.26
CA VAL A 689 -11.19 -9.45 38.95
C VAL A 689 -12.39 -10.39 39.08
N GLN A 690 -12.45 -11.24 40.11
CA GLN A 690 -13.51 -12.26 40.25
C GLN A 690 -14.16 -12.27 41.65
N PRO A 691 -14.69 -11.14 42.17
CA PRO A 691 -15.29 -11.07 43.50
C PRO A 691 -16.43 -12.08 43.70
N ASP A 692 -17.26 -12.29 42.67
CA ASP A 692 -18.41 -13.20 42.70
C ASP A 692 -18.03 -14.68 42.84
N ARG A 693 -16.79 -15.05 42.47
CA ARG A 693 -16.30 -16.43 42.55
C ARG A 693 -15.45 -16.69 43.78
N VAL A 694 -14.75 -15.67 44.30
CA VAL A 694 -13.89 -15.83 45.48
C VAL A 694 -14.69 -15.68 46.79
N PHE A 695 -15.64 -14.75 46.85
CA PHE A 695 -16.45 -14.50 48.05
C PHE A 695 -17.75 -15.33 48.07
N PRO A 696 -18.27 -15.68 49.25
CA PRO A 696 -19.53 -16.42 49.37
C PRO A 696 -20.72 -15.67 48.73
N PRO A 697 -21.58 -16.35 47.94
CA PRO A 697 -22.78 -15.74 47.37
C PRO A 697 -23.82 -15.40 48.46
N LEU A 698 -24.73 -14.47 48.16
CA LEU A 698 -25.78 -14.01 49.08
C LEU A 698 -26.63 -15.13 49.67
N THR A 699 -26.84 -16.20 48.91
CA THR A 699 -27.60 -17.39 49.35
C THR A 699 -26.94 -18.10 50.53
N SER A 700 -25.62 -18.03 50.62
CA SER A 700 -24.81 -18.66 51.68
C SER A 700 -24.44 -17.71 52.81
N LEU A 701 -24.24 -16.42 52.49
CA LEU A 701 -23.90 -15.38 53.45
C LEU A 701 -24.69 -14.09 53.15
N PRO A 702 -25.88 -13.93 53.77
CA PRO A 702 -26.68 -12.72 53.65
C PRO A 702 -25.95 -11.48 54.21
N GLY A 703 -26.15 -10.34 53.57
CA GLY A 703 -25.60 -9.06 54.00
C GLY A 703 -25.66 -8.03 52.87
N PRO A 704 -25.39 -6.74 53.15
CA PRO A 704 -25.42 -5.68 52.15
C PRO A 704 -24.61 -6.05 50.91
N VAL A 705 -25.10 -5.59 49.76
CA VAL A 705 -24.43 -5.76 48.47
C VAL A 705 -24.14 -4.39 47.93
N TYR A 706 -22.95 -4.24 47.36
CA TYR A 706 -22.62 -3.04 46.64
C TYR A 706 -23.50 -2.92 45.39
N GLU A 707 -24.22 -1.81 45.25
CA GLU A 707 -25.03 -1.48 44.09
C GLU A 707 -24.27 -0.55 43.14
N LYS A 708 -24.27 -0.86 41.84
CA LYS A 708 -23.54 -0.06 40.83
C LYS A 708 -24.15 1.33 40.62
N CYS A 709 -25.47 1.45 40.81
CA CYS A 709 -26.20 2.71 40.70
C CYS A 709 -26.66 3.13 42.09
N MET A 710 -25.92 4.03 42.76
CA MET A 710 -26.39 4.62 44.00
C MET A 710 -27.15 5.92 43.75
N ALA A 711 -28.23 6.14 44.50
CA ALA A 711 -28.88 7.45 44.60
C ALA A 711 -28.23 8.25 45.75
N PRO A 712 -28.15 9.59 45.66
CA PRO A 712 -27.87 10.43 46.83
C PRO A 712 -28.90 10.13 47.94
N PRO A 713 -28.53 10.21 49.22
CA PRO A 713 -29.43 9.87 50.31
C PRO A 713 -30.70 10.72 50.22
N SER A 714 -31.84 10.05 50.06
CA SER A 714 -33.13 10.72 50.19
C SER A 714 -33.30 11.13 51.65
N ALA A 715 -33.56 12.40 51.91
CA ALA A 715 -33.67 12.98 53.26
C ALA A 715 -34.83 12.42 54.13
N SER A 716 -35.44 11.28 53.76
CA SER A 716 -36.58 10.67 54.44
C SER A 716 -36.31 9.30 55.07
N CYS A 717 -35.08 8.76 55.01
CA CYS A 717 -34.76 7.44 55.60
C CYS A 717 -33.85 7.48 56.84
N LEU A 718 -33.89 8.57 57.60
CA LEU A 718 -33.46 8.61 59.00
C LEU A 718 -34.68 8.99 59.85
N GLY A 719 -35.56 8.02 60.08
CA GLY A 719 -36.78 8.21 60.87
C GLY A 719 -37.10 6.95 61.65
N ASP A 720 -37.14 7.11 62.97
CA ASP A 720 -37.20 6.09 64.01
C ASP A 720 -38.25 4.98 63.79
N ALA A 721 -37.80 3.74 63.98
CA ALA A 721 -38.67 2.65 64.36
C ALA A 721 -39.18 2.90 65.79
N GLN A 722 -40.44 3.32 65.91
CA GLN A 722 -41.41 2.99 66.96
C GLN A 722 -42.47 4.10 67.09
N LEU A 723 -43.62 3.93 66.43
CA LEU A 723 -44.90 3.99 67.14
C LEU A 723 -45.98 3.33 66.29
N GLU A 724 -46.48 2.21 66.80
CA GLU A 724 -47.66 1.52 66.31
C GLU A 724 -48.94 2.34 66.51
N SER A 725 -49.92 2.00 65.67
CA SER A 725 -51.37 2.03 65.94
C SER A 725 -52.08 3.37 65.78
N LEU A 726 -52.82 3.53 64.67
CA LEU A 726 -54.29 3.43 64.66
C LEU A 726 -54.89 3.71 63.26
N GLY A 727 -55.78 2.80 62.81
CA GLY A 727 -56.86 3.03 61.84
C GLY A 727 -56.45 2.93 60.36
N ALA A 728 -56.69 1.82 59.64
CA ALA A 728 -58.01 1.36 59.18
C ALA A 728 -58.83 2.48 58.51
N ASP A 729 -58.67 2.66 57.21
CA ASP A 729 -59.63 2.16 56.22
C ASP A 729 -59.47 2.88 54.87
N ASN A 730 -59.56 2.07 53.82
CA ASN A 730 -59.80 2.40 52.42
C ASN A 730 -58.81 3.30 51.69
N GLU A 731 -57.94 2.63 50.92
CA GLU A 731 -57.57 3.08 49.59
C GLU A 731 -58.83 3.37 48.75
N PRO A 732 -58.92 4.53 48.10
CA PRO A 732 -59.42 4.60 46.76
C PRO A 732 -58.20 4.68 45.84
N GLU A 733 -58.01 3.63 45.06
CA GLU A 733 -57.37 3.68 43.75
C GLU A 733 -58.02 4.83 42.95
N LEU A 734 -57.42 6.01 43.00
CA LEU A 734 -57.71 7.08 42.06
C LEU A 734 -56.74 6.90 40.91
N GLU A 735 -57.18 6.09 39.95
CA GLU A 735 -56.82 6.22 38.56
C GLU A 735 -57.04 7.68 38.15
N ALA A 736 -55.97 8.47 38.22
CA ALA A 736 -55.93 9.77 37.59
C ALA A 736 -55.73 9.54 36.08
N GLU A 737 -56.82 9.15 35.43
CA GLU A 737 -57.00 9.45 34.03
C GLU A 737 -56.98 10.96 33.82
N MET A 738 -56.25 11.35 32.77
CA MET A 738 -56.35 12.58 31.99
C MET A 738 -55.54 13.82 32.44
N PRO A 739 -55.09 14.65 31.47
CA PRO A 739 -55.38 14.58 30.03
C PRO A 739 -54.15 14.42 29.14
N ALA A 740 -54.40 13.87 27.94
CA ALA A 740 -53.56 14.06 26.77
C ALA A 740 -53.27 15.56 26.57
N GLN A 741 -52.05 15.97 26.90
CA GLN A 741 -51.48 17.17 26.30
C GLN A 741 -50.98 16.76 24.92
N GLU A 742 -51.83 17.05 23.95
CA GLU A 742 -51.50 17.14 22.54
C GLU A 742 -50.26 18.02 22.36
N ASP A 743 -49.26 17.44 21.71
CA ASP A 743 -48.45 18.08 20.66
C ASP A 743 -48.03 19.54 20.91
N ASP A 744 -46.92 19.72 21.63
CA ASP A 744 -45.96 20.78 21.29
C ASP A 744 -44.59 20.12 21.10
N LEU A 745 -44.41 19.60 19.88
CA LEU A 745 -43.23 18.92 19.37
C LEU A 745 -42.12 19.94 19.04
N GLU A 746 -41.68 20.74 20.02
CA GLU A 746 -40.56 21.68 19.87
C GLU A 746 -39.48 21.38 20.92
N GLY A 747 -38.56 20.46 20.61
CA GLY A 747 -37.37 20.21 21.44
C GLY A 747 -36.65 18.88 21.24
N VAL A 748 -37.23 17.92 20.52
CA VAL A 748 -36.59 16.61 20.25
C VAL A 748 -35.64 16.74 19.06
N VAL A 749 -34.34 16.52 19.29
CA VAL A 749 -33.31 16.56 18.25
C VAL A 749 -32.99 15.14 17.80
N GLU A 750 -33.13 14.86 16.50
CA GLU A 750 -32.68 13.57 15.94
C GLU A 750 -31.17 13.61 15.67
N ALA A 751 -30.45 12.62 16.21
CA ALA A 751 -29.02 12.42 16.00
C ALA A 751 -28.77 11.05 15.38
N VAL A 752 -27.67 10.91 14.65
CA VAL A 752 -27.31 9.63 14.01
C VAL A 752 -26.10 9.04 14.73
N ALA A 753 -26.17 7.77 15.15
CA ALA A 753 -25.04 7.07 15.74
C ALA A 753 -23.89 6.94 14.73
N CYS A 754 -22.76 7.60 14.96
CA CYS A 754 -21.56 7.45 14.12
C CYS A 754 -20.73 6.20 14.49
N PHE A 755 -20.94 5.66 15.68
CA PHE A 755 -20.35 4.42 16.18
C PHE A 755 -21.43 3.55 16.84
N ALA A 756 -21.21 2.23 16.88
CA ALA A 756 -22.06 1.35 17.68
C ALA A 756 -21.71 1.50 19.16
N TYR A 757 -22.71 1.47 20.02
CA TYR A 757 -22.56 1.56 21.47
C TYR A 757 -23.36 0.46 22.16
N THR A 758 -22.73 -0.22 23.12
CA THR A 758 -23.40 -1.20 23.99
C THR A 758 -23.46 -0.60 25.38
N GLY A 759 -24.67 -0.38 25.90
CA GLY A 759 -24.90 0.20 27.21
C GLY A 759 -24.22 -0.63 28.30
N ARG A 760 -23.40 0.03 29.12
CA ARG A 760 -22.67 -0.60 30.23
C ARG A 760 -23.55 -0.70 31.49
N THR A 761 -24.60 0.12 31.56
CA THR A 761 -25.60 0.12 32.63
C THR A 761 -27.03 0.03 32.07
N ALA A 762 -28.00 -0.34 32.91
CA ALA A 762 -29.41 -0.44 32.50
C ALA A 762 -30.04 0.91 32.10
N GLN A 763 -29.41 2.03 32.47
CA GLN A 763 -29.84 3.36 32.07
C GLN A 763 -29.30 3.76 30.70
N GLU A 764 -28.29 3.09 30.16
CA GLU A 764 -27.65 3.42 28.89
C GLU A 764 -28.30 2.67 27.72
N LEU A 765 -28.60 3.39 26.65
CA LEU A 765 -29.18 2.79 25.45
C LEU A 765 -28.10 2.10 24.63
N SER A 766 -28.38 0.88 24.19
CA SER A 766 -27.58 0.20 23.18
C SER A 766 -28.09 0.51 21.78
N PHE A 767 -27.19 0.81 20.86
CA PHE A 767 -27.51 1.16 19.48
C PHE A 767 -26.35 0.83 18.53
N ARG A 768 -26.65 0.71 17.24
CA ARG A 768 -25.69 0.42 16.17
C ARG A 768 -25.32 1.69 15.43
N ARG A 769 -24.15 1.68 14.79
CA ARG A 769 -23.76 2.73 13.87
C ARG A 769 -24.82 2.88 12.77
N GLY A 770 -25.30 4.10 12.57
CA GLY A 770 -26.34 4.47 11.62
C GLY A 770 -27.74 4.56 12.22
N ASP A 771 -27.96 4.10 13.46
CA ASP A 771 -29.26 4.22 14.12
C ASP A 771 -29.60 5.70 14.38
N VAL A 772 -30.86 6.05 14.17
CA VAL A 772 -31.39 7.39 14.47
C VAL A 772 -31.90 7.40 15.90
N LEU A 773 -31.37 8.32 16.70
CA LEU A 773 -31.64 8.44 18.13
C LEU A 773 -32.32 9.78 18.41
N ARG A 774 -33.39 9.76 19.19
CA ARG A 774 -34.10 10.98 19.60
C ARG A 774 -33.50 11.51 20.88
N LEU A 775 -32.90 12.69 20.85
CA LEU A 775 -32.32 13.34 22.01
C LEU A 775 -33.34 14.28 22.63
N HIS A 776 -33.59 14.12 23.93
CA HIS A 776 -34.53 14.96 24.70
C HIS A 776 -33.79 16.06 25.47
N GLU A 777 -32.73 15.71 26.20
CA GLU A 777 -32.03 16.62 27.11
C GLU A 777 -30.55 16.24 27.24
N ARG A 778 -29.67 17.22 27.40
CA ARG A 778 -28.25 16.96 27.70
C ARG A 778 -28.11 16.64 29.20
N ALA A 779 -27.81 15.38 29.52
CA ALA A 779 -27.64 14.93 30.90
C ALA A 779 -26.28 15.37 31.49
N SER A 780 -25.25 15.45 30.65
CA SER A 780 -23.91 15.97 30.99
C SER A 780 -23.11 16.33 29.72
N SER A 781 -21.88 16.80 29.88
CA SER A 781 -20.95 17.06 28.76
C SER A 781 -20.79 15.85 27.84
N ASP A 782 -20.93 14.63 28.35
CA ASP A 782 -20.67 13.40 27.60
C ASP A 782 -21.91 12.56 27.36
N TRP A 783 -23.08 12.91 27.92
CA TRP A 783 -24.28 12.09 27.87
C TRP A 783 -25.55 12.88 27.56
N TRP A 784 -26.43 12.29 26.76
CA TRP A 784 -27.78 12.76 26.47
C TRP A 784 -28.81 11.83 27.07
N ARG A 785 -29.89 12.36 27.63
CA ARG A 785 -31.14 11.61 27.80
C ARG A 785 -31.87 11.60 26.46
N GLY A 786 -32.16 10.41 25.97
CA GLY A 786 -32.82 10.22 24.69
C GLY A 786 -33.62 8.93 24.64
N GLU A 787 -34.10 8.62 23.45
CA GLU A 787 -34.92 7.46 23.14
C GLU A 787 -34.40 6.75 21.89
N HIS A 788 -34.34 5.41 21.96
CA HIS A 788 -34.02 4.53 20.84
C HIS A 788 -35.04 3.38 20.82
N ASN A 789 -35.79 3.23 19.72
CA ASN A 789 -36.83 2.20 19.56
C ASN A 789 -37.88 2.15 20.70
N GLY A 790 -38.31 3.32 21.21
CA GLY A 790 -39.31 3.41 22.29
C GLY A 790 -38.73 3.28 23.71
N MET A 791 -37.45 2.94 23.86
CA MET A 791 -36.78 2.84 25.16
C MET A 791 -36.03 4.13 25.47
N ARG A 792 -36.28 4.70 26.66
CA ARG A 792 -35.60 5.92 27.14
C ARG A 792 -34.37 5.57 27.96
N GLY A 793 -33.29 6.32 27.77
CA GLY A 793 -32.04 6.14 28.50
C GLY A 793 -30.96 7.13 28.07
N LEU A 794 -29.73 6.84 28.47
CA LEU A 794 -28.55 7.66 28.24
C LEU A 794 -27.84 7.26 26.95
N ILE A 795 -27.45 8.26 26.16
CA ILE A 795 -26.76 8.13 24.87
C ILE A 795 -25.44 8.91 24.98
N PRO A 796 -24.28 8.27 24.76
CA PRO A 796 -23.00 8.95 24.84
C PRO A 796 -22.80 9.89 23.65
N HIS A 797 -22.50 11.15 23.95
CA HIS A 797 -22.40 12.23 22.97
C HIS A 797 -21.32 11.98 21.91
N LYS A 798 -20.20 11.35 22.28
CA LYS A 798 -19.10 11.04 21.35
C LYS A 798 -19.45 10.00 20.28
N TYR A 799 -20.53 9.24 20.49
CA TYR A 799 -20.95 8.16 19.60
C TYR A 799 -22.02 8.59 18.59
N ILE A 800 -22.43 9.86 18.62
CA ILE A 800 -23.49 10.40 17.80
C ILE A 800 -23.03 11.64 17.04
N THR A 801 -23.63 11.88 15.88
CA THR A 801 -23.47 13.10 15.10
C THR A 801 -24.78 13.87 15.15
N LEU A 802 -24.73 15.09 15.68
CA LEU A 802 -25.84 16.04 15.62
C LEU A 802 -25.94 16.64 14.20
N PRO A 803 -27.14 16.83 13.62
CA PRO A 803 -27.27 17.54 12.36
C PRO A 803 -26.72 18.96 12.49
N ALA A 804 -26.04 19.43 11.44
CA ALA A 804 -25.33 20.71 11.45
C ALA A 804 -26.28 21.88 11.77
N GLY A 805 -26.13 22.48 12.95
CA GLY A 805 -26.89 23.68 13.38
C GLY A 805 -27.56 23.59 14.76
N THR A 806 -27.70 22.41 15.36
CA THR A 806 -28.51 22.23 16.58
C THR A 806 -27.79 22.50 17.91
N GLU A 807 -26.49 22.80 17.91
CA GLU A 807 -25.75 23.16 19.14
C GLU A 807 -26.25 24.46 19.80
N LYS A 808 -27.04 25.28 19.09
CA LYS A 808 -27.50 26.58 19.59
C LYS A 808 -28.85 26.58 20.30
N GLN A 809 -29.70 25.55 20.16
CA GLN A 809 -31.11 25.66 20.55
C GLN A 809 -31.53 24.86 21.81
N VAL A 810 -30.71 23.92 22.30
CA VAL A 810 -31.07 23.09 23.47
C VAL A 810 -30.24 23.38 24.74
N VAL A 811 -29.20 24.23 24.66
CA VAL A 811 -28.35 24.59 25.83
C VAL A 811 -29.02 25.68 26.73
N GLY A 812 -30.36 25.70 26.76
CA GLY A 812 -31.18 26.75 27.34
C GLY A 812 -31.80 26.43 28.70
N ALA A 813 -31.28 25.49 29.49
CA ALA A 813 -31.63 25.35 30.91
C ALA A 813 -30.67 24.38 31.60
N GLY A 814 -29.83 24.88 32.52
CA GLY A 814 -29.03 24.03 33.42
C GLY A 814 -27.52 24.06 33.17
N LEU A 815 -26.86 25.01 33.83
CA LEU A 815 -25.44 25.07 34.23
C LEU A 815 -24.35 24.94 33.14
N GLN A 816 -23.74 26.09 32.85
CA GLN A 816 -22.57 26.28 32.01
C GLN A 816 -21.31 25.66 32.64
N THR A 817 -20.62 24.91 31.78
CA THR A 817 -19.29 24.31 31.87
C THR A 817 -18.21 25.28 31.39
N ALA A 818 -17.01 25.22 31.98
CA ALA A 818 -15.77 25.72 31.36
C ALA A 818 -14.56 24.83 31.70
N GLY A 819 -13.81 24.45 30.65
CA GLY A 819 -12.39 24.04 30.70
C GLY A 819 -12.14 22.55 30.87
N GLU A 820 -11.99 21.76 29.81
CA GLU A 820 -10.73 21.55 29.06
C GLU A 820 -9.55 21.13 29.96
N SER A 821 -9.17 19.85 29.92
CA SER A 821 -7.78 19.35 30.01
C SER A 821 -7.74 17.85 29.73
N GLY A 822 -7.46 17.48 28.48
CA GLY A 822 -7.00 16.16 28.10
C GLY A 822 -5.53 16.24 27.72
N SER A 823 -4.67 15.58 28.50
CA SER A 823 -3.32 15.19 28.10
C SER A 823 -2.86 14.02 28.97
N SER A 824 -2.66 12.85 28.35
CA SER A 824 -1.53 11.97 28.70
C SER A 824 -1.30 10.91 27.62
N PRO A 825 -0.06 10.41 27.46
CA PRO A 825 0.44 9.85 26.22
C PRO A 825 0.51 8.32 26.20
N GLU A 826 0.65 7.83 24.98
CA GLU A 826 1.22 6.54 24.63
C GLU A 826 2.71 6.47 25.00
N GLY A 827 3.17 5.27 25.39
CA GLY A 827 4.58 5.01 25.64
C GLY A 827 4.91 3.58 26.05
N LEU A 828 5.22 2.77 25.03
CA LEU A 828 6.26 1.73 25.01
C LEU A 828 5.94 0.31 25.52
N LEU A 829 5.71 -0.55 24.53
CA LEU A 829 5.95 -2.00 24.58
C LEU A 829 7.43 -2.30 24.31
N ALA A 830 8.11 -2.86 25.31
CA ALA A 830 9.32 -3.66 25.15
C ALA A 830 9.30 -4.83 26.16
N SER A 831 9.34 -6.05 25.65
CA SER A 831 9.75 -7.29 26.35
C SER A 831 10.13 -8.27 25.24
N GLU A 832 11.41 -8.54 24.97
CA GLU A 832 12.42 -9.29 25.75
C GLU A 832 12.08 -10.77 25.96
N LEU A 833 12.74 -11.58 25.11
CA LEU A 833 13.54 -12.78 25.40
C LEU A 833 13.65 -13.22 26.88
N VAL A 834 13.49 -14.54 27.16
CA VAL A 834 14.47 -15.46 27.79
C VAL A 834 13.86 -16.78 28.34
N HIS A 835 14.63 -17.87 28.20
CA HIS A 835 14.63 -19.21 28.86
C HIS A 835 13.71 -20.34 28.31
N ARG A 836 14.15 -21.62 28.15
CA ARG A 836 15.21 -22.46 28.79
C ARG A 836 15.54 -23.73 27.89
N PRO A 837 16.60 -24.53 28.19
CA PRO A 837 17.15 -25.64 27.37
C PRO A 837 16.96 -27.06 27.95
N GLU A 838 17.30 -28.12 27.18
CA GLU A 838 18.01 -29.38 27.58
C GLU A 838 18.09 -30.42 26.39
N PRO A 839 18.98 -31.44 26.43
CA PRO A 839 19.68 -32.01 25.26
C PRO A 839 19.42 -33.52 24.97
N CYS A 840 19.90 -34.01 23.81
CA CYS A 840 20.81 -35.17 23.64
C CYS A 840 20.65 -35.98 22.33
N THR A 841 21.82 -36.46 21.89
CA THR A 841 22.14 -37.69 21.12
C THR A 841 22.01 -37.74 19.59
N SER A 842 23.20 -37.67 18.97
CA SER A 842 23.65 -38.39 17.78
C SER A 842 23.34 -39.90 17.83
N PRO A 843 23.22 -40.56 16.66
CA PRO A 843 24.36 -41.33 16.19
C PRO A 843 24.66 -41.23 14.69
N GLU A 844 25.89 -41.62 14.41
CA GLU A 844 26.61 -41.71 13.14
C GLU A 844 25.94 -42.62 12.09
N ALA A 845 26.06 -42.24 10.82
CA ALA A 845 26.30 -43.18 9.72
C ALA A 845 27.02 -42.47 8.57
N MET A 846 28.23 -42.95 8.29
CA MET A 846 29.18 -42.47 7.31
C MET A 846 29.16 -43.45 6.12
N GLY A 847 29.16 -42.95 4.87
CA GLY A 847 29.50 -43.75 3.68
C GLY A 847 28.47 -43.74 2.54
N PRO A 848 28.89 -44.05 1.29
CA PRO A 848 28.88 -43.02 0.25
C PRO A 848 28.16 -43.41 -1.06
N SER A 849 28.17 -42.44 -1.98
CA SER A 849 28.15 -42.57 -3.45
C SER A 849 26.80 -42.58 -4.18
N GLY A 850 26.76 -41.75 -5.24
CA GLY A 850 25.96 -41.97 -6.44
C GLY A 850 24.48 -41.61 -6.34
N HIS A 851 24.09 -40.45 -6.86
CA HIS A 851 23.36 -40.40 -8.13
C HIS A 851 22.93 -38.96 -8.42
N ARG A 852 23.34 -38.52 -9.61
CA ARG A 852 22.94 -37.27 -10.27
C ARG A 852 21.44 -37.03 -10.09
N ARG A 853 21.06 -36.00 -9.33
CA ARG A 853 19.71 -35.44 -9.37
C ARG A 853 19.50 -34.78 -10.73
N ARG A 854 18.75 -35.47 -11.59
CA ARG A 854 18.07 -34.90 -12.76
C ARG A 854 17.14 -33.80 -12.26
N CYS A 855 17.48 -32.55 -12.51
CA CYS A 855 16.49 -31.47 -12.50
C CYS A 855 15.57 -31.69 -13.71
N LEU A 856 14.30 -31.94 -13.42
CA LEU A 856 13.20 -31.98 -14.38
C LEU A 856 12.96 -30.56 -14.90
N VAL A 857 13.54 -30.24 -16.05
CA VAL A 857 13.09 -29.09 -16.87
C VAL A 857 11.93 -29.60 -17.73
N PRO A 858 10.79 -28.89 -17.80
CA PRO A 858 9.61 -29.37 -18.54
C PRO A 858 9.93 -29.48 -20.03
N ALA A 859 9.65 -30.64 -20.61
CA ALA A 859 9.69 -30.84 -22.05
C ALA A 859 8.62 -29.95 -22.69
N SER A 860 9.03 -28.87 -23.35
CA SER A 860 8.19 -28.21 -24.35
C SER A 860 8.00 -29.20 -25.51
N PRO A 861 6.76 -29.40 -25.98
CA PRO A 861 6.49 -30.38 -27.02
C PRO A 861 7.19 -29.95 -28.32
N GLU A 862 7.91 -30.87 -28.92
CA GLU A 862 8.45 -30.76 -30.27
C GLU A 862 7.29 -30.45 -31.22
N GLN A 863 7.10 -29.18 -31.56
CA GLN A 863 6.29 -28.80 -32.70
C GLN A 863 7.04 -29.28 -33.94
N HIS A 864 6.65 -30.45 -34.41
CA HIS A 864 6.88 -30.85 -35.80
C HIS A 864 6.35 -29.70 -36.66
N VAL A 865 7.26 -28.91 -37.24
CA VAL A 865 6.90 -27.91 -38.24
C VAL A 865 6.45 -28.72 -39.46
N GLU A 866 5.14 -28.98 -39.56
CA GLU A 866 4.55 -29.34 -40.85
C GLU A 866 4.91 -28.21 -41.79
N VAL A 867 5.73 -28.51 -42.80
CA VAL A 867 5.93 -27.64 -43.97
C VAL A 867 4.56 -27.17 -44.39
N ASP A 868 4.34 -25.86 -44.35
CA ASP A 868 3.03 -25.29 -44.65
C ASP A 868 2.60 -25.83 -46.01
N LYS A 869 1.54 -26.65 -46.02
CA LYS A 869 1.02 -27.25 -47.24
C LYS A 869 0.77 -26.17 -48.29
N ALA A 870 0.50 -24.93 -47.88
CA ALA A 870 0.38 -23.79 -48.76
C ALA A 870 1.69 -23.40 -49.47
N VAL A 871 2.86 -23.47 -48.81
CA VAL A 871 4.17 -23.15 -49.42
C VAL A 871 4.56 -24.25 -50.42
N ALA A 872 4.42 -25.51 -50.04
CA ALA A 872 4.68 -26.64 -50.94
C ALA A 872 3.71 -26.62 -52.14
N GLN A 873 2.42 -26.35 -51.93
CA GLN A 873 1.43 -26.21 -53.01
C GLN A 873 1.69 -24.98 -53.90
N ASN A 874 2.12 -23.84 -53.33
CA ASN A 874 2.50 -22.67 -54.10
C ASN A 874 3.74 -22.95 -54.94
N MET A 875 4.75 -23.64 -54.40
CA MET A 875 5.92 -24.06 -55.17
C MET A 875 5.58 -25.07 -56.25
N ASP A 876 4.76 -26.08 -55.95
CA ASP A 876 4.25 -27.02 -56.96
C ASP A 876 3.46 -26.27 -58.06
N SER A 877 2.69 -25.24 -57.68
CA SER A 877 1.93 -24.42 -58.63
C SER A 877 2.85 -23.55 -59.48
N VAL A 878 3.87 -22.92 -58.89
CA VAL A 878 4.90 -22.15 -59.60
C VAL A 878 5.74 -23.06 -60.50
N PHE A 879 6.08 -24.27 -60.04
CA PHE A 879 6.84 -25.26 -60.81
C PHE A 879 5.99 -25.81 -61.97
N LYS A 880 4.71 -26.13 -61.74
CA LYS A 880 3.76 -26.47 -62.80
C LYS A 880 3.54 -25.32 -63.78
N GLU A 881 3.53 -24.07 -63.30
CA GLU A 881 3.40 -22.89 -64.15
C GLU A 881 4.68 -22.66 -64.99
N LEU A 882 5.87 -22.85 -64.41
CA LEU A 882 7.16 -22.78 -65.10
C LEU A 882 7.27 -23.87 -66.18
N LEU A 883 6.92 -25.12 -65.85
CA LEU A 883 6.86 -26.21 -66.81
C LEU A 883 5.75 -25.98 -67.86
N GLY A 884 4.59 -25.47 -67.44
CA GLY A 884 3.46 -25.17 -68.32
C GLY A 884 3.75 -24.06 -69.33
N LYS A 885 4.48 -23.01 -68.93
CA LYS A 885 4.93 -21.92 -69.81
C LYS A 885 5.88 -22.39 -70.91
N THR A 886 6.62 -23.48 -70.70
CA THR A 886 7.46 -24.07 -71.76
C THR A 886 6.67 -24.88 -72.79
N SER A 887 5.53 -25.47 -72.41
CA SER A 887 4.69 -26.27 -73.32
C SER A 887 3.72 -25.45 -74.20
N VAL A 888 3.33 -24.24 -73.81
CA VAL A 888 2.31 -23.44 -74.54
C VAL A 888 2.89 -22.63 -75.71
N ARG A 889 4.21 -22.61 -75.94
CA ARG A 889 4.79 -21.91 -77.11
C ARG A 889 4.73 -22.66 -78.45
N GLN A 890 4.15 -23.85 -78.50
CA GLN A 890 3.86 -24.57 -79.76
C GLN A 890 2.45 -24.27 -80.29
N GLY A 891 2.18 -23.03 -80.68
CA GLY A 891 0.93 -22.62 -81.33
C GLY A 891 1.19 -21.57 -82.40
N LEU A 892 1.22 -21.98 -83.66
CA LEU A 892 1.47 -21.16 -84.85
C LEU A 892 0.27 -20.26 -85.19
N GLY A 893 0.48 -18.94 -85.27
CA GLY A 893 -0.43 -17.95 -85.89
C GLY A 893 0.30 -16.62 -86.14
N PRO A 894 0.13 -15.94 -87.29
CA PRO A 894 1.16 -15.10 -87.88
C PRO A 894 1.24 -13.67 -87.32
N ALA A 895 2.48 -13.18 -87.31
CA ALA A 895 2.90 -11.85 -86.93
C ALA A 895 2.62 -10.80 -88.02
N SER A 896 2.19 -9.60 -87.61
CA SER A 896 2.71 -8.33 -88.15
C SER A 896 2.23 -7.12 -87.33
N THR A 897 3.21 -6.31 -86.89
CA THR A 897 3.23 -4.82 -86.75
C THR A 897 2.28 -4.21 -85.70
N THR A 898 2.68 -3.36 -84.73
CA THR A 898 3.54 -2.16 -84.81
C THR A 898 3.83 -1.59 -83.40
N SER A 899 5.06 -1.06 -83.19
CA SER A 899 5.47 0.13 -82.39
C SER A 899 5.28 0.15 -80.83
N PRO A 900 5.89 1.11 -80.06
CA PRO A 900 7.13 0.86 -79.30
C PRO A 900 7.08 1.14 -77.78
N SER A 901 8.15 0.72 -77.10
CA SER A 901 8.59 0.90 -75.70
C SER A 901 7.97 2.01 -74.82
N PRO A 902 7.65 1.67 -73.55
CA PRO A 902 7.76 2.57 -72.41
C PRO A 902 9.01 2.23 -71.58
N GLY A 903 9.97 3.16 -71.55
CA GLY A 903 11.10 3.14 -70.61
C GLY A 903 10.71 3.73 -69.24
N PRO A 904 11.45 3.42 -68.16
CA PRO A 904 10.97 3.55 -66.78
C PRO A 904 11.61 4.72 -65.98
N ARG A 905 11.03 4.90 -64.78
CA ARG A 905 11.55 5.53 -63.54
C ARG A 905 11.23 7.01 -63.26
N SER A 906 10.51 7.15 -62.15
CA SER A 906 10.17 8.31 -61.32
C SER A 906 11.37 8.78 -60.45
N PRO A 907 11.28 9.96 -59.80
CA PRO A 907 12.40 10.89 -59.69
C PRO A 907 13.17 10.83 -58.35
N LYS A 908 14.48 11.03 -58.43
CA LYS A 908 15.37 11.34 -57.30
C LYS A 908 15.39 12.85 -57.05
N ALA A 909 15.35 13.21 -55.77
CA ALA A 909 15.50 14.56 -55.22
C ALA A 909 16.89 15.17 -55.51
N PRO A 910 17.00 16.50 -55.60
CA PRO A 910 18.18 17.19 -56.11
C PRO A 910 19.25 17.46 -55.04
N PRO A 911 20.51 17.70 -55.45
CA PRO A 911 21.67 17.63 -54.59
C PRO A 911 22.07 18.98 -53.97
N SER A 912 22.67 18.86 -52.79
CA SER A 912 23.38 19.90 -52.05
C SER A 912 24.64 20.35 -52.81
N SER A 913 24.70 21.63 -53.18
CA SER A 913 25.90 22.28 -53.71
C SER A 913 26.48 23.28 -52.70
N ARG A 914 27.82 23.26 -52.65
CA ARG A 914 28.68 23.98 -51.73
C ARG A 914 28.82 25.47 -52.07
N LEU A 915 29.06 26.25 -51.02
CA LEU A 915 29.99 27.39 -50.91
C LEU A 915 29.97 28.44 -52.03
N GLY A 916 29.34 29.59 -51.73
CA GLY A 916 29.53 30.86 -52.43
C GLY A 916 29.82 32.00 -51.45
N ARG A 917 31.10 32.38 -51.35
CA ARG A 917 31.57 33.67 -50.80
C ARG A 917 31.16 34.80 -51.75
N ASN A 918 30.58 35.89 -51.23
CA ASN A 918 30.77 37.28 -51.67
C ASN A 918 30.09 38.22 -50.66
N LYS A 919 30.87 39.01 -49.91
CA LYS A 919 31.19 40.42 -50.18
C LYS A 919 29.99 41.38 -50.06
N GLY A 920 29.95 42.06 -48.92
CA GLY A 920 29.92 43.52 -48.84
C GLY A 920 28.63 44.24 -49.18
N PHE A 921 27.94 44.72 -48.14
CA PHE A 921 27.31 46.04 -48.17
C PHE A 921 27.66 46.82 -46.91
N SER A 922 28.33 47.93 -47.17
CA SER A 922 28.70 49.04 -46.30
C SER A 922 27.52 50.02 -46.12
N ARG A 923 27.32 50.53 -44.90
CA ARG A 923 27.11 51.96 -44.57
C ARG A 923 26.83 52.11 -43.06
N GLY A 924 27.67 52.89 -42.37
CA GLY A 924 27.40 53.43 -41.01
C GLY A 924 26.56 54.72 -41.08
N PRO A 925 26.80 55.74 -40.24
CA PRO A 925 27.24 55.75 -38.83
C PRO A 925 26.30 56.62 -37.94
N GLY A 926 26.53 56.69 -36.63
CA GLY A 926 25.92 57.74 -35.78
C GLY A 926 25.92 57.46 -34.28
N ALA A 927 26.90 58.02 -33.56
CA ALA A 927 26.78 58.38 -32.15
C ALA A 927 25.91 59.67 -32.02
N PRO A 928 25.33 59.97 -30.84
CA PRO A 928 26.10 60.77 -29.88
C PRO A 928 25.85 60.40 -28.41
N ALA A 929 26.71 60.99 -27.58
CA ALA A 929 26.83 60.84 -26.14
C ALA A 929 26.06 61.91 -25.35
N SER A 930 25.87 61.62 -24.05
CA SER A 930 25.77 62.54 -22.90
C SER A 930 24.43 63.30 -22.70
N PRO A 931 24.08 63.80 -21.49
CA PRO A 931 24.98 64.07 -20.35
C PRO A 931 24.46 63.81 -18.91
N SER A 932 25.42 63.68 -17.99
CA SER A 932 25.48 64.17 -16.60
C SER A 932 24.22 64.40 -15.76
N ALA A 933 24.18 63.77 -14.58
CA ALA A 933 23.83 64.43 -13.32
C ALA A 933 24.62 63.77 -12.16
N SER A 934 25.61 64.51 -11.70
CA SER A 934 26.41 64.32 -10.50
C SER A 934 25.68 64.86 -9.27
N HIS A 935 25.77 64.18 -8.12
CA HIS A 935 26.20 64.83 -6.87
C HIS A 935 26.68 63.78 -5.83
N PRO A 936 27.68 64.11 -4.98
CA PRO A 936 28.45 63.15 -4.19
C PRO A 936 28.20 63.28 -2.67
N GLN A 937 28.44 62.20 -1.93
CA GLN A 937 28.83 62.14 -0.51
C GLN A 937 29.04 60.62 -0.23
N GLY A 938 30.14 60.10 0.28
CA GLY A 938 31.26 60.70 1.00
C GLY A 938 31.57 59.79 2.19
N LEU A 939 32.54 58.89 1.98
CA LEU A 939 33.52 58.36 2.94
C LEU A 939 33.10 57.85 4.33
N ASP A 940 33.37 56.54 4.48
CA ASP A 940 34.21 55.93 5.51
C ASP A 940 33.79 55.84 6.99
N THR A 941 34.18 54.67 7.50
CA THR A 941 34.43 54.26 8.89
C THR A 941 33.25 53.80 9.74
N THR A 942 33.23 52.47 9.88
CA THR A 942 32.85 51.74 11.09
C THR A 942 33.48 52.34 12.34
N PRO A 943 32.69 52.41 13.43
CA PRO A 943 33.22 52.12 14.75
C PRO A 943 32.32 51.11 15.50
N LYS A 944 32.93 50.00 15.94
CA LYS A 944 32.61 49.43 17.26
C LYS A 944 33.23 50.39 18.31
N PRO A 945 32.58 50.63 19.46
CA PRO A 945 32.98 49.86 20.65
C PRO A 945 31.87 49.64 21.71
N HIS A 946 32.20 48.69 22.60
CA HIS A 946 31.55 48.26 23.85
C HIS A 946 30.32 47.35 23.75
#